data_AF-A0A853C597-F1
#
_entry.id   AF-A0A853C597-F1
#
_cell.length_a   1.000
_cell.length_b   1.000
_cell.length_c   1.000
_cell.angle_alpha   90.00
_cell.angle_beta   90.00
_cell.angle_gamma   90.00
#
_symmetry.space_group_name_H-M   'P 1'
#
loop_
_entity.id
_entity.type
_entity.pdbx_description
1 polymer ?
#
loop_
_entity_poly.entity_id
_entity_poly.type
_entity_poly.pdbx_seq_one_letter_code
_entity_poly.pdbx_strand_id
1 'polypeptide(L)'
;MPGHVYVIRADLTRLACDAVMPSCDSDLNITRAWAGLFPERLPQGDAGWLRLPAEHRDGNIVRLPRPRNGPWVVPVIAISAGGADTPASVAAAMAEGVRRLTPDLEPGGGRVLPLVGVTLAGASAGGLGGRRGELIEELLSALTAVSREAHVDIALTLRDPRDMAAAQARRTDDQWAELPPHLVRLADDLGTRAAAGELSLFLGAGVSVPVGLPNWQGLVDALALEAGVDFSQSTDNLIDRASALKIVLGERRYGQILARLLTTDRHALAHAILAGLGVKQTVTTNFDRCFENALGAIYPDSYRVLTRALAVGGQPWVLKLHGDIAHPSSLVFTREDYDRHPQEYQAIRGVVQGLMLTSHLLFVGFGLADDNFLDLARAVSKVRREAETRDGERAGTALALTSVDVRHELRHDLEFHAMQEGGDTATAARILEIFLDRLAWRAATSHHLRASYVLDQRYESALAAADRQLRSAVDDFAATLRRGKATESEAWPRVRRMLVELGRDDDLVAEGPTEEVAPRDAESPIRRGQAFEFHELLHILSKWLDDTDEATISGGSSADRGFVSVTIDGIPCALAADTTRNGVRRFLELMARGVPLVVINDSAGRPVKVAAGDPPERIPGFYLYTDEPYWEPRILHARLGVQHTILRAVSHLHHLGYQQVRVRPGMSGSGMYWRVKIAAAADLKAPLGQAAVAAKGGAISYTTGAADRLLDTRIIATTPASEVADTILRGLSHIRGREPDWEYAGWYAGLLGLAEQHGALPIAYADYFDDDEGWEVGWGSGIRYPHPPAWRR
;
A
#
# COMPACT_ATOMS: atom_id res chain seq x y z
N MET A 1 4.38 -19.50 -31.55
CA MET A 1 3.21 -19.55 -30.65
C MET A 1 2.67 -18.14 -30.51
N PRO A 2 1.34 -17.89 -30.50
CA PRO A 2 0.82 -16.55 -30.21
C PRO A 2 1.21 -16.13 -28.78
N GLY A 3 1.44 -14.84 -28.56
CA GLY A 3 1.66 -14.31 -27.21
C GLY A 3 0.36 -14.18 -26.41
N HIS A 4 0.46 -14.17 -25.08
CA HIS A 4 -0.66 -14.06 -24.15
C HIS A 4 -0.60 -12.76 -23.31
N VAL A 5 -1.76 -12.16 -23.03
CA VAL A 5 -1.87 -11.01 -22.13
C VAL A 5 -2.39 -11.46 -20.76
N TYR A 6 -1.54 -11.33 -19.75
CA TYR A 6 -1.84 -11.56 -18.35
C TYR A 6 -2.31 -10.26 -17.70
N VAL A 7 -3.41 -10.31 -16.94
CA VAL A 7 -3.89 -9.17 -16.15
C VAL A 7 -3.68 -9.49 -14.69
N ILE A 8 -2.78 -8.76 -14.03
CA ILE A 8 -2.33 -9.08 -12.67
C ILE A 8 -2.34 -7.86 -11.75
N ARG A 9 -2.60 -8.10 -10.47
CA ARG A 9 -2.38 -7.11 -9.42
C ARG A 9 -0.97 -7.28 -8.85
N ALA A 10 -0.06 -6.35 -9.17
CA ALA A 10 1.36 -6.48 -8.82
C ALA A 10 2.08 -5.13 -8.75
N ASP A 11 3.22 -5.11 -8.07
CA ASP A 11 4.22 -4.06 -8.22
C ASP A 11 5.15 -4.42 -9.38
N LEU A 12 5.01 -3.72 -10.50
CA LEU A 12 5.79 -3.97 -11.70
C LEU A 12 7.31 -3.85 -11.45
N THR A 13 7.74 -3.06 -10.47
CA THR A 13 9.18 -2.91 -10.15
C THR A 13 9.81 -4.19 -9.60
N ARG A 14 8.98 -5.13 -9.12
CA ARG A 14 9.40 -6.41 -8.53
C ARG A 14 9.08 -7.62 -9.41
N LEU A 15 8.41 -7.44 -10.55
CA LEU A 15 8.10 -8.55 -11.44
C LEU A 15 9.37 -9.06 -12.14
N ALA A 16 9.59 -10.36 -12.09
CA ALA A 16 10.60 -11.00 -12.92
C ALA A 16 10.07 -11.09 -14.38
N CYS A 17 10.60 -10.24 -15.25
CA CYS A 17 10.28 -10.18 -16.66
C CYS A 17 11.52 -9.78 -17.48
N ASP A 18 11.43 -9.87 -18.80
CA ASP A 18 12.55 -9.56 -19.71
C ASP A 18 12.68 -8.06 -19.94
N ALA A 19 11.54 -7.36 -19.93
CA ALA A 19 11.50 -5.90 -19.93
C ALA A 19 10.35 -5.32 -19.10
N VAL A 20 10.60 -4.14 -18.56
CA VAL A 20 9.63 -3.30 -17.86
C VAL A 20 9.43 -2.02 -18.68
N MET A 21 8.18 -1.72 -19.02
CA MET A 21 7.82 -0.56 -19.84
C MET A 21 6.98 0.44 -19.03
N PRO A 22 7.61 1.33 -18.24
CA PRO A 22 6.91 2.41 -17.57
C PRO A 22 6.52 3.50 -18.57
N SER A 23 5.45 4.25 -18.31
CA SER A 23 5.06 5.39 -19.14
C SER A 23 5.72 6.70 -18.70
N CYS A 24 6.08 7.54 -19.66
CA CYS A 24 6.53 8.93 -19.50
C CYS A 24 5.78 9.87 -20.45
N ASP A 25 5.93 11.18 -20.26
CA ASP A 25 5.39 12.19 -21.17
C ASP A 25 6.35 12.48 -22.34
N SER A 26 5.90 13.27 -23.32
CA SER A 26 6.70 13.64 -24.50
C SER A 26 7.89 14.55 -24.19
N ASP A 27 7.89 15.16 -23.01
CA ASP A 27 9.01 15.93 -22.47
C ASP A 27 9.99 15.02 -21.73
N LEU A 28 9.76 13.70 -21.70
CA LEU A 28 10.62 12.70 -21.06
C LEU A 28 10.61 12.77 -19.53
N ASN A 29 9.57 13.36 -18.92
CA ASN A 29 9.36 13.31 -17.49
C ASN A 29 8.77 11.94 -17.10
N ILE A 30 9.34 11.35 -16.04
CA ILE A 30 8.91 10.08 -15.46
C ILE A 30 8.82 10.18 -13.94
N THR A 31 7.83 9.51 -13.35
CA THR A 31 7.59 9.60 -11.91
C THR A 31 8.73 8.98 -11.10
N ARG A 32 9.00 9.53 -9.90
CA ARG A 32 10.04 9.00 -8.99
C ARG A 32 9.79 7.57 -8.52
N ALA A 33 8.57 7.05 -8.66
CA ALA A 33 8.24 5.66 -8.33
C ALA A 33 9.08 4.65 -9.14
N TRP A 34 9.60 5.06 -10.29
CA TRP A 34 10.45 4.23 -11.15
C TRP A 34 11.95 4.38 -10.88
N ALA A 35 12.35 5.26 -9.93
CA ALA A 35 13.75 5.57 -9.66
C ALA A 35 14.61 4.33 -9.39
N GLY A 36 14.06 3.36 -8.63
CA GLY A 36 14.76 2.12 -8.27
C GLY A 36 15.04 1.17 -9.43
N LEU A 37 14.42 1.39 -10.60
CA LEU A 37 14.67 0.58 -11.80
C LEU A 37 15.83 1.12 -12.64
N PHE A 38 16.23 2.38 -12.47
CA PHE A 38 17.29 2.97 -13.27
C PHE A 38 18.66 2.71 -12.65
N PRO A 39 19.66 2.27 -13.44
CA PRO A 39 21.00 1.98 -12.92
C PRO A 39 21.74 3.25 -12.44
N GLU A 40 21.35 4.41 -12.95
CA GLU A 40 21.92 5.70 -12.63
C GLU A 40 20.86 6.66 -12.08
N ARG A 41 21.30 7.60 -11.25
CA ARG A 41 20.41 8.63 -10.70
C ARG A 41 20.01 9.60 -11.80
N LEU A 42 18.78 9.49 -12.27
CA LEU A 42 18.21 10.42 -13.24
C LEU A 42 18.14 11.85 -12.68
N PRO A 43 18.38 12.88 -13.53
CA PRO A 43 18.23 14.28 -13.14
C PRO A 43 16.78 14.64 -12.82
N GLN A 44 16.60 15.75 -12.10
CA GLN A 44 15.27 16.28 -11.81
C GLN A 44 14.65 16.89 -13.09
N GLY A 45 13.43 16.46 -13.40
CA GLY A 45 12.57 17.02 -14.44
C GLY A 45 11.57 18.03 -13.88
N ASP A 46 10.49 18.24 -14.62
CA ASP A 46 9.44 19.20 -14.26
C ASP A 46 8.61 18.72 -13.07
N ALA A 47 8.02 19.65 -12.31
CA ALA A 47 7.09 19.34 -11.21
C ALA A 47 7.63 18.30 -10.19
N GLY A 48 8.96 18.23 -10.01
CA GLY A 48 9.62 17.29 -9.11
C GLY A 48 9.76 15.86 -9.65
N TRP A 49 9.41 15.59 -10.91
CA TRP A 49 9.61 14.30 -11.57
C TRP A 49 11.09 14.09 -11.92
N LEU A 50 11.43 12.92 -12.47
CA LEU A 50 12.74 12.63 -13.03
C LEU A 50 12.70 12.87 -14.54
N ARG A 51 13.84 13.23 -15.15
CA ARG A 51 13.97 13.40 -16.60
C ARG A 51 14.79 12.27 -17.20
N LEU A 52 14.26 11.64 -18.24
CA LEU A 52 15.00 10.65 -19.03
C LEU A 52 15.95 11.35 -20.03
N PRO A 53 17.10 10.74 -20.32
CA PRO A 53 18.07 11.31 -21.26
C PRO A 53 17.54 11.29 -22.71
N ALA A 54 17.54 12.46 -23.35
CA ALA A 54 16.93 12.66 -24.67
C ALA A 54 17.69 11.96 -25.80
N GLU A 55 18.99 11.77 -25.64
CA GLU A 55 19.87 11.04 -26.57
C GLU A 55 19.52 9.56 -26.70
N HIS A 56 18.80 8.99 -25.72
CA HIS A 56 18.31 7.62 -25.75
C HIS A 56 16.90 7.50 -26.36
N ARG A 57 16.30 8.61 -26.79
CA ARG A 57 14.99 8.59 -27.44
C ARG A 57 15.10 7.94 -28.81
N ASP A 58 14.28 6.93 -29.03
CA ASP A 58 14.07 6.31 -30.32
C ASP A 58 12.55 6.23 -30.54
N GLY A 59 12.01 7.04 -31.44
CA GLY A 59 10.56 7.13 -31.67
C GLY A 59 9.77 7.47 -30.40
N ASN A 60 8.88 6.55 -30.00
CA ASN A 60 8.05 6.63 -28.78
C ASN A 60 8.64 5.86 -27.59
N ILE A 61 9.85 5.30 -27.70
CA ILE A 61 10.52 4.62 -26.57
C ILE A 61 11.83 5.32 -26.22
N VAL A 62 12.29 5.11 -24.99
CA VAL A 62 13.62 5.52 -24.53
C VAL A 62 14.47 4.25 -24.32
N ARG A 63 15.42 4.02 -25.23
CA ARG A 63 16.31 2.85 -25.23
C ARG A 63 17.50 3.07 -24.28
N LEU A 64 17.26 2.86 -22.99
CA LEU A 64 18.31 2.89 -21.98
C LEU A 64 19.21 1.65 -22.06
N PRO A 65 20.46 1.71 -21.56
CA PRO A 65 21.32 0.52 -21.52
C PRO A 65 20.68 -0.62 -20.71
N ARG A 66 20.70 -1.84 -21.28
CA ARG A 66 20.22 -3.04 -20.59
C ARG A 66 21.13 -3.37 -19.40
N PRO A 67 20.60 -3.51 -18.17
CA PRO A 67 21.42 -3.88 -17.02
C PRO A 67 21.95 -5.32 -17.17
N ARG A 68 23.12 -5.61 -16.59
CA ARG A 68 23.69 -6.97 -16.60
C ARG A 68 22.78 -7.98 -15.90
N ASN A 69 22.15 -7.56 -14.81
CA ASN A 69 21.21 -8.34 -14.01
C ASN A 69 19.94 -7.50 -13.85
N GLY A 70 18.78 -8.03 -14.25
CA GLY A 70 17.51 -7.30 -14.14
C GLY A 70 16.74 -7.22 -15.45
N PRO A 71 15.47 -6.81 -15.41
CA PRO A 71 14.70 -6.52 -16.62
C PRO A 71 15.30 -5.33 -17.36
N TRP A 72 15.13 -5.29 -18.69
CA TRP A 72 15.42 -4.08 -19.44
C TRP A 72 14.33 -3.03 -19.19
N VAL A 73 14.70 -1.86 -18.71
CA VAL A 73 13.76 -0.76 -18.46
C VAL A 73 13.67 0.11 -19.69
N VAL A 74 12.51 0.12 -20.34
CA VAL A 74 12.28 0.82 -21.60
C VAL A 74 11.07 1.75 -21.44
N PRO A 75 11.27 3.00 -21.00
CA PRO A 75 10.19 3.95 -20.89
C PRO A 75 9.51 4.19 -22.24
N VAL A 76 8.17 4.25 -22.21
CA VAL A 76 7.34 4.59 -23.37
C VAL A 76 6.82 6.00 -23.21
N ILE A 77 6.99 6.82 -24.24
CA ILE A 77 6.32 8.10 -24.38
C ILE A 77 4.88 7.80 -24.74
N ALA A 78 4.03 7.75 -23.72
CA ALA A 78 2.63 7.34 -23.86
C ALA A 78 1.67 8.54 -23.80
N ILE A 79 2.16 9.71 -23.36
CA ILE A 79 1.36 10.92 -23.12
C ILE A 79 2.06 12.12 -23.75
N SER A 80 1.30 12.99 -24.39
CA SER A 80 1.75 14.25 -24.99
C SER A 80 1.80 15.37 -23.95
N ALA A 81 2.82 16.24 -24.04
CA ALA A 81 2.92 17.45 -23.23
C ALA A 81 1.79 18.43 -23.63
N GLY A 82 0.70 18.41 -22.88
CA GLY A 82 -0.49 19.25 -23.14
C GLY A 82 -1.84 18.58 -22.91
N GLY A 83 -1.90 17.27 -22.64
CA GLY A 83 -3.12 16.60 -22.16
C GLY A 83 -4.23 16.40 -23.19
N ALA A 84 -3.92 16.41 -24.49
CA ALA A 84 -4.86 16.16 -25.58
C ALA A 84 -5.01 14.66 -25.93
N ASP A 85 -4.33 13.76 -25.23
CA ASP A 85 -4.33 12.33 -25.55
C ASP A 85 -5.70 11.69 -25.28
N THR A 86 -6.07 10.74 -26.13
CA THR A 86 -7.23 9.89 -25.97
C THR A 86 -6.82 8.50 -25.46
N PRO A 87 -7.74 7.75 -24.80
CA PRO A 87 -7.52 6.33 -24.47
C PRO A 87 -6.91 5.50 -25.61
N ALA A 88 -7.46 5.64 -26.82
CA ALA A 88 -6.98 4.94 -28.00
C ALA A 88 -5.55 5.36 -28.41
N SER A 89 -5.22 6.65 -28.34
CA SER A 89 -3.86 7.12 -28.66
C SER A 89 -2.80 6.61 -27.68
N VAL A 90 -3.14 6.55 -26.38
CA VAL A 90 -2.26 6.00 -25.34
C VAL A 90 -2.08 4.50 -25.53
N ALA A 91 -3.17 3.77 -25.83
CA ALA A 91 -3.11 2.34 -26.11
C ALA A 91 -2.27 2.02 -27.35
N ALA A 92 -2.42 2.80 -28.42
CA ALA A 92 -1.62 2.68 -29.63
C ALA A 92 -0.13 2.95 -29.36
N ALA A 93 0.20 3.97 -28.56
CA ALA A 93 1.57 4.26 -28.17
C ALA A 93 2.19 3.12 -27.34
N MET A 94 1.45 2.54 -26.40
CA MET A 94 1.91 1.39 -25.63
C MET A 94 2.15 0.16 -26.52
N ALA A 95 1.21 -0.16 -27.42
CA ALA A 95 1.36 -1.27 -28.35
C ALA A 95 2.54 -1.08 -29.31
N GLU A 96 2.73 0.13 -29.83
CA GLU A 96 3.90 0.46 -30.65
C GLU A 96 5.21 0.32 -29.86
N GLY A 97 5.22 0.74 -28.60
CA GLY A 97 6.37 0.52 -27.72
C GLY A 97 6.73 -0.96 -27.59
N VAL A 98 5.73 -1.84 -27.43
CA VAL A 98 5.94 -3.30 -27.33
C VAL A 98 6.47 -3.84 -28.66
N ARG A 99 5.87 -3.44 -29.78
CA ARG A 99 6.29 -3.86 -31.12
C ARG A 99 7.75 -3.51 -31.40
N ARG A 100 8.18 -2.30 -31.03
CA ARG A 100 9.55 -1.81 -31.27
C ARG A 100 10.58 -2.42 -30.33
N LEU A 101 10.17 -2.87 -29.14
CA LEU A 101 11.03 -3.50 -28.16
C LEU A 101 11.26 -4.99 -28.46
N THR A 102 10.22 -5.70 -28.90
CA THR A 102 10.21 -7.17 -28.99
C THR A 102 11.37 -7.77 -29.80
N PRO A 103 11.81 -7.22 -30.95
CA PRO A 103 12.92 -7.78 -31.73
C PRO A 103 14.25 -7.86 -30.97
N ASP A 104 14.41 -7.07 -29.92
CA ASP A 104 15.64 -6.98 -29.11
C ASP A 104 15.55 -7.82 -27.81
N LEU A 105 14.45 -8.54 -27.59
CA LEU A 105 14.21 -9.36 -26.39
C LEU A 105 14.52 -10.83 -26.63
N GLU A 106 15.14 -11.44 -25.62
CA GLU A 106 15.35 -12.88 -25.52
C GLU A 106 14.56 -13.40 -24.31
N PRO A 107 13.85 -14.54 -24.42
CA PRO A 107 13.12 -15.13 -23.31
C PRO A 107 14.05 -15.50 -22.14
N GLY A 108 13.80 -14.91 -20.97
CA GLY A 108 14.48 -15.23 -19.72
C GLY A 108 13.70 -16.21 -18.85
N GLY A 109 14.32 -16.66 -17.75
CA GLY A 109 13.63 -17.44 -16.72
C GLY A 109 13.07 -18.80 -17.16
N GLY A 110 13.59 -19.37 -18.25
CA GLY A 110 13.11 -20.63 -18.82
C GLY A 110 11.78 -20.51 -19.58
N ARG A 111 11.34 -19.30 -19.92
CA ARG A 111 10.15 -19.06 -20.75
C ARG A 111 10.43 -19.38 -22.21
N VAL A 112 9.36 -19.70 -22.95
CA VAL A 112 9.42 -19.88 -24.42
C VAL A 112 9.22 -18.58 -25.20
N LEU A 113 8.56 -17.58 -24.61
CA LEU A 113 8.37 -16.24 -25.16
C LEU A 113 8.82 -15.20 -24.13
N PRO A 114 9.35 -14.04 -24.59
CA PRO A 114 9.72 -12.98 -23.66
C PRO A 114 8.50 -12.42 -22.95
N LEU A 115 8.66 -12.01 -21.69
CA LEU A 115 7.63 -11.35 -20.89
C LEU A 115 7.91 -9.86 -20.78
N VAL A 116 6.95 -9.04 -21.19
CA VAL A 116 6.98 -7.59 -21.06
C VAL A 116 5.97 -7.14 -20.03
N GLY A 117 6.44 -6.49 -18.96
CA GLY A 117 5.58 -5.91 -17.95
C GLY A 117 5.20 -4.46 -18.30
N VAL A 118 3.91 -4.15 -18.31
CA VAL A 118 3.36 -2.84 -18.65
C VAL A 118 2.43 -2.33 -17.53
N THR A 119 2.21 -1.03 -17.46
CA THR A 119 1.25 -0.41 -16.53
C THR A 119 0.01 0.14 -17.22
N LEU A 120 -1.01 0.49 -16.44
CA LEU A 120 -2.13 1.33 -16.90
C LEU A 120 -1.69 2.78 -17.18
N ALA A 121 -1.00 2.99 -18.30
CA ALA A 121 -0.47 4.29 -18.74
C ALA A 121 -1.60 5.31 -18.92
N GLY A 122 -1.37 6.56 -18.51
CA GLY A 122 -2.34 7.66 -18.68
C GLY A 122 -3.39 7.82 -17.56
N ALA A 123 -3.64 6.79 -16.74
CA ALA A 123 -4.68 6.81 -15.69
C ALA A 123 -4.38 7.66 -14.44
N SER A 124 -3.15 8.17 -14.33
CA SER A 124 -2.69 9.03 -13.22
C SER A 124 -2.48 10.46 -13.72
N ALA A 125 -1.25 10.97 -13.67
CA ALA A 125 -0.92 12.32 -14.14
C ALA A 125 -1.01 12.53 -15.66
N GLY A 126 -1.43 11.52 -16.43
CA GLY A 126 -1.61 11.60 -17.88
C GLY A 126 -2.98 12.11 -18.34
N GLY A 127 -3.81 12.64 -17.43
CA GLY A 127 -5.07 13.31 -17.77
C GLY A 127 -6.27 12.39 -18.06
N LEU A 128 -6.06 11.07 -18.16
CA LEU A 128 -7.13 10.10 -18.45
C LEU A 128 -7.73 9.42 -17.21
N GLY A 129 -7.46 9.95 -16.01
CA GLY A 129 -7.95 9.38 -14.75
C GLY A 129 -9.47 9.31 -14.63
N GLY A 130 -10.21 10.21 -15.31
CA GLY A 130 -11.69 10.18 -15.37
C GLY A 130 -12.27 9.25 -16.44
N ARG A 131 -11.44 8.67 -17.32
CA ARG A 131 -11.82 7.79 -18.44
C ARG A 131 -11.14 6.42 -18.33
N ARG A 132 -10.97 5.91 -17.10
CA ARG A 132 -10.26 4.65 -16.84
C ARG A 132 -10.91 3.44 -17.51
N GLY A 133 -12.24 3.40 -17.54
CA GLY A 133 -12.97 2.31 -18.19
C GLY A 133 -12.64 2.18 -19.68
N GLU A 134 -12.64 3.30 -20.42
CA GLU A 134 -12.27 3.34 -21.84
C GLU A 134 -10.79 3.02 -22.03
N LEU A 135 -9.92 3.56 -21.17
CA LEU A 135 -8.49 3.30 -21.22
C LEU A 135 -8.13 1.82 -21.03
N ILE A 136 -8.78 1.13 -20.10
CA ILE A 136 -8.60 -0.31 -19.89
C ILE A 136 -9.04 -1.10 -21.12
N GLU A 137 -10.18 -0.75 -21.71
CA GLU A 137 -10.71 -1.40 -22.91
C GLU A 137 -9.77 -1.27 -24.11
N GLU A 138 -9.33 -0.04 -24.40
CA GLU A 138 -8.41 0.25 -25.50
C GLU A 138 -7.05 -0.43 -25.28
N LEU A 139 -6.51 -0.40 -24.05
CA LEU A 139 -5.24 -1.07 -23.74
C LEU A 139 -5.35 -2.59 -23.86
N LEU A 140 -6.40 -3.23 -23.34
CA LEU A 140 -6.56 -4.68 -23.46
C LEU A 140 -6.64 -5.12 -24.92
N SER A 141 -7.39 -4.38 -25.74
CA SER A 141 -7.51 -4.62 -27.17
C SER A 141 -6.15 -4.49 -27.88
N ALA A 142 -5.46 -3.34 -27.69
CA ALA A 142 -4.19 -3.05 -28.34
C ALA A 142 -3.07 -4.00 -27.90
N LEU A 143 -2.99 -4.31 -26.60
CA LEU A 143 -2.00 -5.24 -26.05
C LEU A 143 -2.26 -6.68 -26.52
N THR A 144 -3.52 -7.11 -26.59
CA THR A 144 -3.86 -8.45 -27.12
C THR A 144 -3.46 -8.59 -28.59
N ALA A 145 -3.71 -7.56 -29.40
CA ALA A 145 -3.33 -7.54 -30.80
C ALA A 145 -1.80 -7.64 -30.98
N VAL A 146 -1.03 -6.76 -30.31
CA VAL A 146 0.43 -6.75 -30.46
C VAL A 146 1.10 -7.99 -29.84
N SER A 147 0.55 -8.53 -28.75
CA SER A 147 1.01 -9.79 -28.14
C SER A 147 0.98 -10.95 -29.15
N ARG A 148 -0.09 -11.05 -29.94
CA ARG A 148 -0.24 -12.07 -30.99
C ARG A 148 0.64 -11.78 -32.21
N GLU A 149 0.71 -10.52 -32.64
CA GLU A 149 1.50 -10.08 -33.80
C GLU A 149 3.01 -10.24 -33.58
N ALA A 150 3.52 -9.80 -32.43
CA ALA A 150 4.94 -9.77 -32.12
C ALA A 150 5.43 -11.04 -31.40
N HIS A 151 4.55 -12.00 -31.09
CA HIS A 151 4.87 -13.23 -30.38
C HIS A 151 5.55 -12.98 -29.02
N VAL A 152 4.93 -12.12 -28.20
CA VAL A 152 5.45 -11.70 -26.89
C VAL A 152 4.36 -11.84 -25.83
N ASP A 153 4.73 -12.32 -24.64
CA ASP A 153 3.81 -12.34 -23.51
C ASP A 153 3.82 -10.99 -22.80
N ILE A 154 2.65 -10.50 -22.39
CA ILE A 154 2.50 -9.18 -21.77
C ILE A 154 1.84 -9.32 -20.41
N ALA A 155 2.43 -8.76 -19.37
CA ALA A 155 1.81 -8.60 -18.05
C ALA A 155 1.30 -7.17 -17.87
N LEU A 156 -0.01 -6.97 -18.01
CA LEU A 156 -0.69 -5.73 -17.63
C LEU A 156 -0.82 -5.69 -16.11
N THR A 157 0.00 -4.84 -15.48
CA THR A 157 0.04 -4.68 -14.02
C THR A 157 -0.89 -3.57 -13.55
N LEU A 158 -1.77 -3.91 -12.62
CA LEU A 158 -2.75 -3.03 -12.01
C LEU A 158 -2.50 -2.95 -10.50
N ARG A 159 -2.78 -1.80 -9.88
CA ARG A 159 -2.66 -1.63 -8.41
C ARG A 159 -4.02 -1.53 -7.72
N ASP A 160 -4.95 -0.80 -8.34
CA ASP A 160 -6.31 -0.58 -7.83
C ASP A 160 -7.16 -1.85 -8.08
N PRO A 161 -7.79 -2.44 -7.05
CA PRO A 161 -8.70 -3.58 -7.24
C PRO A 161 -9.88 -3.27 -8.16
N ARG A 162 -10.31 -2.00 -8.27
CA ARG A 162 -11.37 -1.58 -9.21
C ARG A 162 -10.90 -1.66 -10.66
N ASP A 163 -9.65 -1.27 -10.95
CA ASP A 163 -9.04 -1.44 -12.28
C ASP A 163 -8.96 -2.93 -12.64
N MET A 164 -8.58 -3.77 -11.68
CA MET A 164 -8.53 -5.23 -11.85
C MET A 164 -9.90 -5.82 -12.19
N ALA A 165 -10.94 -5.45 -11.44
CA ALA A 165 -12.31 -5.89 -11.69
C ALA A 165 -12.81 -5.42 -13.07
N ALA A 166 -12.57 -4.16 -13.43
CA ALA A 166 -12.93 -3.60 -14.72
C ALA A 166 -12.20 -4.26 -15.90
N ALA A 167 -10.92 -4.61 -15.72
CA ALA A 167 -10.14 -5.32 -16.74
C ALA A 167 -10.64 -6.76 -16.92
N GLN A 168 -10.82 -7.52 -15.83
CA GLN A 168 -11.30 -8.90 -15.92
C GLN A 168 -12.72 -9.00 -16.48
N ALA A 169 -13.59 -8.02 -16.22
CA ALA A 169 -14.95 -7.95 -16.78
C ALA A 169 -15.00 -7.74 -18.30
N ARG A 170 -13.93 -7.23 -18.91
CA ARG A 170 -13.81 -6.99 -20.36
C ARG A 170 -13.16 -8.14 -21.13
N ARG A 171 -12.63 -9.13 -20.41
CA ARG A 171 -11.98 -10.30 -21.00
C ARG A 171 -13.01 -11.34 -21.41
N THR A 172 -12.69 -12.06 -22.48
CA THR A 172 -13.57 -13.05 -23.13
C THR A 172 -12.88 -14.40 -23.27
N ASP A 173 -13.67 -15.48 -23.34
CA ASP A 173 -13.17 -16.86 -23.31
C ASP A 173 -12.15 -17.19 -24.42
N ASP A 174 -12.19 -16.50 -25.57
CA ASP A 174 -11.26 -16.71 -26.69
C ASP A 174 -9.80 -16.36 -26.37
N GLN A 175 -9.55 -15.64 -25.27
CA GLN A 175 -8.21 -15.30 -24.83
C GLN A 175 -7.41 -16.52 -24.31
N TRP A 176 -8.07 -17.63 -23.97
CA TRP A 176 -7.41 -18.86 -23.49
C TRP A 176 -7.47 -20.01 -24.49
N ALA A 177 -7.49 -19.70 -25.79
CA ALA A 177 -7.56 -20.70 -26.87
C ALA A 177 -6.43 -21.75 -26.86
N GLU A 178 -5.32 -21.46 -26.16
CA GLU A 178 -4.18 -22.35 -25.99
C GLU A 178 -4.45 -23.47 -24.97
N LEU A 179 -5.45 -23.31 -24.09
CA LEU A 179 -5.80 -24.32 -23.11
C LEU A 179 -6.75 -25.36 -23.73
N PRO A 180 -6.46 -26.67 -23.60
CA PRO A 180 -7.41 -27.69 -23.98
C PRO A 180 -8.69 -27.59 -23.12
N PRO A 181 -9.87 -27.98 -23.63
CA PRO A 181 -11.15 -27.78 -22.95
C PRO A 181 -11.22 -28.35 -21.52
N HIS A 182 -10.48 -29.42 -21.23
CA HIS A 182 -10.45 -30.00 -19.89
C HIS A 182 -9.68 -29.14 -18.88
N LEU A 183 -8.60 -28.46 -19.30
CA LEU A 183 -7.86 -27.52 -18.45
C LEU A 183 -8.67 -26.23 -18.25
N VAL A 184 -9.43 -25.76 -19.24
CA VAL A 184 -10.36 -24.63 -19.05
C VAL A 184 -11.39 -24.97 -17.96
N ARG A 185 -12.03 -26.14 -18.03
CA ARG A 185 -13.00 -26.57 -17.01
C ARG A 185 -12.37 -26.69 -15.62
N LEU A 186 -11.17 -27.23 -15.53
CA LEU A 186 -10.45 -27.35 -14.25
C LEU A 186 -10.10 -25.98 -13.68
N ALA A 187 -9.56 -25.07 -14.50
CA ALA A 187 -9.26 -23.70 -14.07
C ALA A 187 -10.53 -22.98 -13.60
N ASP A 188 -11.66 -23.20 -14.28
CA ASP A 188 -12.93 -22.60 -13.92
C ASP A 188 -13.50 -23.15 -12.60
N ASP A 189 -13.37 -24.46 -12.36
CA ASP A 189 -13.75 -25.09 -11.09
C ASP A 189 -12.92 -24.53 -9.92
N LEU A 190 -11.59 -24.55 -10.05
CA LEU A 190 -10.68 -24.04 -9.02
C LEU A 190 -10.86 -22.54 -8.78
N GLY A 191 -11.09 -21.75 -9.84
CA GLY A 191 -11.37 -20.33 -9.72
C GLY A 191 -12.68 -20.04 -8.99
N THR A 192 -13.71 -20.86 -9.22
CA THR A 192 -14.99 -20.77 -8.49
C THR A 192 -14.80 -21.10 -7.01
N ARG A 193 -14.03 -22.15 -6.69
CA ARG A 193 -13.66 -22.49 -5.30
C ARG A 193 -12.87 -21.38 -4.62
N ALA A 194 -11.93 -20.74 -5.34
CA ALA A 194 -11.19 -19.59 -4.84
C ALA A 194 -12.11 -18.43 -4.49
N ALA A 195 -13.06 -18.09 -5.37
CA ALA A 195 -14.04 -17.02 -5.12
C ALA A 195 -14.97 -17.30 -3.93
N ALA A 196 -15.28 -18.57 -3.66
CA ALA A 196 -16.05 -19.00 -2.50
C ALA A 196 -15.24 -19.03 -1.19
N GLY A 197 -13.91 -18.85 -1.26
CA GLY A 197 -13.02 -18.97 -0.10
C GLY A 197 -12.77 -20.42 0.32
N GLU A 198 -12.96 -21.38 -0.58
CA GLU A 198 -12.83 -22.82 -0.34
C GLU A 198 -11.48 -23.37 -0.84
N LEU A 199 -10.62 -22.52 -1.42
CA LEU A 199 -9.31 -22.90 -1.95
C LEU A 199 -8.18 -22.45 -1.00
N SER A 200 -7.24 -23.36 -0.75
CA SER A 200 -5.94 -23.07 -0.11
C SER A 200 -4.81 -23.38 -1.10
N LEU A 201 -3.66 -22.72 -0.93
CA LEU A 201 -2.50 -22.93 -1.81
C LEU A 201 -1.40 -23.73 -1.12
N PHE A 202 -0.71 -24.57 -1.90
CA PHE A 202 0.54 -25.20 -1.54
C PHE A 202 1.58 -24.93 -2.63
N LEU A 203 2.61 -24.17 -2.30
CA LEU A 203 3.62 -23.71 -3.26
C LEU A 203 4.94 -24.45 -3.07
N GLY A 204 5.52 -24.89 -4.18
CA GLY A 204 6.86 -25.48 -4.21
C GLY A 204 7.87 -24.68 -5.02
N ALA A 205 9.12 -25.12 -5.04
CA ALA A 205 10.21 -24.32 -5.58
C ALA A 205 10.08 -24.03 -7.09
N GLY A 206 9.27 -24.82 -7.80
CA GLY A 206 8.98 -24.62 -9.22
C GLY A 206 8.35 -23.27 -9.53
N VAL A 207 7.58 -22.65 -8.61
CA VAL A 207 7.03 -21.30 -8.85
C VAL A 207 8.09 -20.20 -8.79
N SER A 208 9.23 -20.47 -8.14
CA SER A 208 10.37 -19.54 -7.97
C SER A 208 11.42 -19.66 -9.08
N VAL A 209 11.41 -20.75 -9.87
CA VAL A 209 12.37 -20.97 -10.96
C VAL A 209 12.40 -19.82 -11.99
N PRO A 210 11.27 -19.24 -12.43
CA PRO A 210 11.31 -18.13 -13.38
C PRO A 210 11.98 -16.85 -12.87
N VAL A 211 12.18 -16.71 -11.55
CA VAL A 211 12.95 -15.60 -10.95
C VAL A 211 14.46 -15.80 -11.09
N GLY A 212 14.89 -17.01 -11.48
CA GLY A 212 16.29 -17.45 -11.53
C GLY A 212 16.74 -18.20 -10.27
N LEU A 213 15.82 -18.54 -9.37
CA LEU A 213 16.13 -19.31 -8.15
C LEU A 213 16.19 -20.82 -8.45
N PRO A 214 17.09 -21.57 -7.80
CA PRO A 214 17.17 -23.01 -8.00
C PRO A 214 15.97 -23.72 -7.37
N ASN A 215 15.55 -24.84 -7.97
CA ASN A 215 14.73 -25.82 -7.26
C ASN A 215 15.60 -26.63 -6.27
N TRP A 216 15.01 -27.58 -5.53
CA TRP A 216 15.73 -28.37 -4.52
C TRP A 216 16.96 -29.11 -5.09
N GLN A 217 16.81 -29.77 -6.24
CA GLN A 217 17.92 -30.45 -6.92
C GLN A 217 19.01 -29.44 -7.33
N GLY A 218 18.62 -28.35 -8.01
CA GLY A 218 19.55 -27.31 -8.43
C GLY A 218 20.26 -26.61 -7.28
N LEU A 219 19.64 -26.55 -6.09
CA LEU A 219 20.25 -26.00 -4.89
C LEU A 219 21.35 -26.94 -4.36
N VAL A 220 21.08 -28.25 -4.32
CA VAL A 220 22.09 -29.27 -3.98
C VAL A 220 23.23 -29.24 -5.00
N ASP A 221 22.94 -29.15 -6.30
CA ASP A 221 23.94 -29.12 -7.36
C ASP A 221 24.83 -27.87 -7.26
N ALA A 222 24.25 -26.69 -6.99
CA ALA A 222 24.99 -25.45 -6.80
C ALA A 222 25.90 -25.50 -5.55
N LEU A 223 25.42 -26.13 -4.46
CA LEU A 223 26.23 -26.34 -3.26
C LEU A 223 27.34 -27.36 -3.50
N ALA A 224 27.08 -28.42 -4.26
CA ALA A 224 28.06 -29.44 -4.63
C ALA A 224 29.20 -28.85 -5.45
N LEU A 225 28.86 -27.98 -6.41
CA LEU A 225 29.84 -27.23 -7.20
C LEU A 225 30.73 -26.34 -6.31
N GLU A 226 30.14 -25.60 -5.38
CA GLU A 226 30.89 -24.76 -4.41
C GLU A 226 31.76 -25.58 -3.46
N ALA A 227 31.33 -26.78 -3.10
CA ALA A 227 32.05 -27.72 -2.25
C ALA A 227 33.15 -28.50 -3.00
N GLY A 228 33.11 -28.54 -4.34
CA GLY A 228 33.97 -29.41 -5.14
C GLY A 228 33.63 -30.90 -4.96
N VAL A 229 32.37 -31.21 -4.66
CA VAL A 229 31.87 -32.57 -4.43
C VAL A 229 31.06 -33.02 -5.63
N ASP A 230 31.26 -34.27 -6.07
CA ASP A 230 30.47 -34.88 -7.13
C ASP A 230 29.57 -35.99 -6.55
N PHE A 231 28.26 -35.86 -6.76
CA PHE A 231 27.24 -36.85 -6.38
C PHE A 231 26.74 -37.68 -7.56
N SER A 232 27.35 -37.60 -8.74
CA SER A 232 26.92 -38.31 -9.95
C SER A 232 26.75 -39.83 -9.76
N GLN A 233 27.54 -40.44 -8.87
CA GLN A 233 27.47 -41.88 -8.54
C GLN A 233 26.78 -42.19 -7.19
N SER A 234 26.30 -41.18 -6.47
CA SER A 234 25.61 -41.38 -5.19
C SER A 234 24.15 -41.81 -5.40
N THR A 235 23.70 -42.76 -4.60
CA THR A 235 22.29 -43.17 -4.48
C THR A 235 21.56 -42.46 -3.34
N ASP A 236 22.26 -41.59 -2.60
CA ASP A 236 21.68 -40.88 -1.46
C ASP A 236 20.57 -39.93 -1.93
N ASN A 237 19.57 -39.71 -1.09
CA ASN A 237 18.52 -38.72 -1.37
C ASN A 237 19.08 -37.29 -1.22
N LEU A 238 18.28 -36.29 -1.62
CA LEU A 238 18.69 -34.89 -1.58
C LEU A 238 19.01 -34.36 -0.18
N ILE A 239 18.32 -34.86 0.85
CA ILE A 239 18.51 -34.42 2.23
C ILE A 239 19.86 -34.90 2.74
N ASP A 240 20.22 -36.15 2.48
CA ASP A 240 21.49 -36.74 2.90
C ASP A 240 22.67 -36.08 2.17
N ARG A 241 22.51 -35.78 0.87
CA ARG A 241 23.50 -34.98 0.12
C ARG A 241 23.66 -33.58 0.70
N ALA A 242 22.57 -32.91 1.05
CA ALA A 242 22.62 -31.59 1.69
C ALA A 242 23.34 -31.63 3.04
N SER A 243 23.13 -32.67 3.86
CA SER A 243 23.88 -32.89 5.11
C SER A 243 25.37 -33.02 4.86
N ALA A 244 25.77 -33.87 3.91
CA ALA A 244 27.18 -34.05 3.55
C ALA A 244 27.83 -32.75 3.08
N LEU A 245 27.12 -31.95 2.26
CA LEU A 245 27.60 -30.66 1.79
C LEU A 245 27.76 -29.64 2.91
N LYS A 246 26.82 -29.59 3.87
CA LYS A 246 26.91 -28.71 5.04
C LYS A 246 28.14 -29.03 5.88
N ILE A 247 28.48 -30.31 6.04
CA ILE A 247 29.71 -30.75 6.74
C ILE A 247 30.96 -30.26 6.00
N VAL A 248 31.03 -30.47 4.67
CA VAL A 248 32.20 -30.10 3.86
C VAL A 248 32.39 -28.58 3.79
N LEU A 249 31.31 -27.82 3.62
CA LEU A 249 31.36 -26.37 3.50
C LEU A 249 31.54 -25.67 4.86
N GLY A 250 31.07 -26.29 5.94
CA GLY A 250 30.93 -25.67 7.25
C GLY A 250 29.78 -24.65 7.31
N GLU A 251 29.23 -24.45 8.51
CA GLU A 251 27.99 -23.67 8.75
C GLU A 251 28.02 -22.27 8.11
N ARG A 252 29.12 -21.53 8.29
CA ARG A 252 29.24 -20.15 7.82
C ARG A 252 29.21 -20.04 6.30
N ARG A 253 30.01 -20.85 5.60
CA ARG A 253 30.10 -20.78 4.13
C ARG A 253 28.82 -21.31 3.50
N TYR A 254 28.26 -22.38 4.05
CA TYR A 254 26.97 -22.92 3.66
C TYR A 254 25.86 -21.84 3.73
N GLY A 255 25.72 -21.16 4.87
CA GLY A 255 24.74 -20.08 5.03
C GLY A 255 24.95 -18.91 4.06
N GLN A 256 26.20 -18.52 3.78
CA GLN A 256 26.52 -17.48 2.81
C GLN A 256 26.12 -17.86 1.37
N ILE A 257 26.34 -19.11 0.97
CA ILE A 257 25.95 -19.61 -0.35
C ILE A 257 24.43 -19.63 -0.47
N LEU A 258 23.72 -20.14 0.55
CA LEU A 258 22.25 -20.14 0.56
C LEU A 258 21.68 -18.73 0.46
N ALA A 259 22.18 -17.78 1.25
CA ALA A 259 21.72 -16.39 1.21
C ALA A 259 21.92 -15.79 -0.19
N ARG A 260 23.07 -16.02 -0.83
CA ARG A 260 23.37 -15.53 -2.18
C ARG A 260 22.46 -16.16 -3.25
N LEU A 261 22.16 -17.46 -3.13
CA LEU A 261 21.36 -18.20 -4.12
C LEU A 261 19.86 -17.96 -3.99
N LEU A 262 19.35 -17.62 -2.81
CA LEU A 262 17.91 -17.62 -2.50
C LEU A 262 17.34 -16.23 -2.16
N THR A 263 18.19 -15.21 -1.95
CA THR A 263 17.70 -13.85 -1.62
C THR A 263 17.32 -13.09 -2.89
N THR A 264 16.08 -12.62 -2.95
CA THR A 264 15.58 -11.73 -4.01
C THR A 264 14.43 -10.86 -3.50
N ASP A 265 14.29 -9.68 -4.09
CA ASP A 265 13.17 -8.75 -3.93
C ASP A 265 12.11 -8.89 -5.04
N ARG A 266 12.36 -9.80 -6.01
CA ARG A 266 11.47 -10.05 -7.15
C ARG A 266 10.49 -11.18 -6.90
N HIS A 267 9.52 -11.32 -7.80
CA HIS A 267 8.60 -12.45 -7.85
C HIS A 267 8.25 -12.82 -9.30
N ALA A 268 7.98 -14.11 -9.55
CA ALA A 268 7.51 -14.58 -10.85
C ALA A 268 6.06 -14.14 -11.15
N LEU A 269 5.66 -14.28 -12.42
CA LEU A 269 4.29 -14.06 -12.87
C LEU A 269 3.27 -14.94 -12.11
N ALA A 270 3.59 -16.23 -11.94
CA ALA A 270 2.75 -17.16 -11.19
C ALA A 270 2.47 -16.70 -9.74
N HIS A 271 3.47 -16.12 -9.05
CA HIS A 271 3.27 -15.58 -7.71
C HIS A 271 2.25 -14.43 -7.69
N ALA A 272 2.32 -13.52 -8.66
CA ALA A 272 1.38 -12.40 -8.77
C ALA A 272 -0.05 -12.87 -9.05
N ILE A 273 -0.21 -13.84 -9.96
CA ILE A 273 -1.51 -14.44 -10.27
C ILE A 273 -2.10 -15.13 -9.04
N LEU A 274 -1.31 -15.98 -8.37
CA LEU A 274 -1.73 -16.74 -7.19
C LEU A 274 -2.06 -15.83 -6.00
N ALA A 275 -1.26 -14.78 -5.77
CA ALA A 275 -1.54 -13.78 -4.74
C ALA A 275 -2.83 -12.99 -5.06
N GLY A 276 -3.09 -12.75 -6.35
CA GLY A 276 -4.31 -12.11 -6.86
C GLY A 276 -5.60 -12.90 -6.65
N LEU A 277 -5.53 -14.21 -6.35
CA LEU A 277 -6.71 -15.03 -6.04
C LEU A 277 -7.39 -14.63 -4.74
N GLY A 278 -6.67 -13.95 -3.83
CA GLY A 278 -7.19 -13.54 -2.53
C GLY A 278 -7.45 -14.70 -1.56
N VAL A 279 -6.77 -15.83 -1.75
CA VAL A 279 -6.80 -16.94 -0.79
C VAL A 279 -6.26 -16.51 0.57
N LYS A 280 -6.83 -17.05 1.65
CA LYS A 280 -6.41 -16.68 3.02
C LYS A 280 -5.28 -17.56 3.56
N GLN A 281 -5.08 -18.73 2.96
CA GLN A 281 -4.28 -19.80 3.56
C GLN A 281 -3.34 -20.33 2.48
N THR A 282 -2.05 -20.04 2.64
CA THR A 282 -1.00 -20.53 1.75
C THR A 282 0.04 -21.26 2.57
N VAL A 283 0.46 -22.42 2.09
CA VAL A 283 1.58 -23.19 2.59
C VAL A 283 2.66 -23.19 1.52
N THR A 284 3.93 -23.10 1.92
CA THR A 284 5.05 -23.20 0.99
C THR A 284 6.19 -24.00 1.57
N THR A 285 6.89 -24.71 0.71
CA THR A 285 8.16 -25.39 1.02
C THR A 285 9.38 -24.55 0.67
N ASN A 286 9.16 -23.33 0.15
CA ASN A 286 10.21 -22.45 -0.34
C ASN A 286 10.80 -21.61 0.80
N PHE A 287 12.12 -21.43 0.77
CA PHE A 287 12.84 -20.58 1.71
C PHE A 287 12.78 -19.09 1.30
N ASP A 288 12.69 -18.82 -0.01
CA ASP A 288 12.72 -17.50 -0.61
C ASP A 288 11.47 -16.67 -0.27
N ARG A 289 11.49 -15.37 -0.62
CA ARG A 289 10.42 -14.41 -0.31
C ARG A 289 9.56 -14.03 -1.52
N CYS A 290 9.57 -14.79 -2.60
CA CYS A 290 8.92 -14.40 -3.85
C CYS A 290 7.40 -14.24 -3.70
N PHE A 291 6.74 -15.13 -2.96
CA PHE A 291 5.29 -15.02 -2.75
C PHE A 291 4.93 -13.84 -1.84
N GLU A 292 5.74 -13.58 -0.83
CA GLU A 292 5.64 -12.44 0.09
C GLU A 292 5.85 -11.12 -0.66
N ASN A 293 6.80 -11.08 -1.60
CA ASN A 293 7.04 -9.93 -2.48
C ASN A 293 5.80 -9.62 -3.35
N ALA A 294 5.11 -10.66 -3.86
CA ALA A 294 3.85 -10.50 -4.59
C ALA A 294 2.69 -10.08 -3.68
N LEU A 295 2.55 -10.71 -2.51
CA LEU A 295 1.51 -10.37 -1.52
C LEU A 295 1.63 -8.95 -1.00
N GLY A 296 2.85 -8.44 -0.79
CA GLY A 296 3.08 -7.08 -0.29
C GLY A 296 2.47 -5.98 -1.17
N ALA A 297 2.35 -6.23 -2.49
CA ALA A 297 1.68 -5.31 -3.41
C ALA A 297 0.14 -5.32 -3.28
N ILE A 298 -0.43 -6.43 -2.80
CA ILE A 298 -1.88 -6.66 -2.71
C ILE A 298 -2.41 -6.35 -1.31
N TYR A 299 -1.65 -6.74 -0.29
CA TYR A 299 -1.95 -6.65 1.14
C TYR A 299 -0.80 -5.99 1.92
N PRO A 300 -0.53 -4.68 1.73
CA PRO A 300 0.49 -3.98 2.52
C PRO A 300 0.18 -4.16 4.01
N ASP A 301 1.12 -4.75 4.74
CA ASP A 301 1.07 -4.96 6.20
C ASP A 301 -0.16 -5.76 6.70
N SER A 302 -0.84 -6.47 5.79
CA SER A 302 -2.14 -7.12 6.04
C SER A 302 -2.12 -8.63 5.80
N TYR A 303 -0.93 -9.25 5.82
CA TYR A 303 -0.73 -10.70 5.82
C TYR A 303 0.33 -11.11 6.85
N ARG A 304 0.36 -12.40 7.21
CA ARG A 304 1.37 -12.94 8.15
C ARG A 304 2.21 -14.04 7.52
N VAL A 305 3.53 -13.99 7.75
CA VAL A 305 4.43 -15.12 7.49
C VAL A 305 4.56 -15.93 8.76
N LEU A 306 4.27 -17.22 8.67
CA LEU A 306 4.34 -18.18 9.77
C LEU A 306 5.56 -19.07 9.53
N THR A 307 6.64 -18.75 10.23
CA THR A 307 7.82 -19.63 10.40
C THR A 307 7.84 -20.18 11.81
N ARG A 308 7.66 -19.28 12.80
CA ARG A 308 7.44 -19.55 14.24
C ARG A 308 6.46 -18.57 14.87
N ALA A 309 5.66 -17.88 14.03
CA ALA A 309 4.68 -16.89 14.45
C ALA A 309 3.27 -17.51 14.48
N LEU A 310 2.42 -17.05 15.40
CA LEU A 310 1.03 -17.50 15.47
C LEU A 310 0.18 -16.89 14.35
N ALA A 311 -0.76 -17.66 13.79
CA ALA A 311 -1.79 -17.12 12.91
C ALA A 311 -2.74 -16.19 13.69
N VAL A 312 -3.23 -15.13 13.05
CA VAL A 312 -4.32 -14.27 13.58
C VAL A 312 -5.55 -14.50 12.72
N GLY A 313 -6.68 -14.82 13.36
CA GLY A 313 -7.93 -15.09 12.66
C GLY A 313 -8.36 -13.91 11.78
N GLY A 314 -8.67 -14.22 10.51
CA GLY A 314 -9.24 -13.26 9.55
C GLY A 314 -8.26 -12.61 8.58
N GLN A 315 -6.93 -12.72 8.79
CA GLN A 315 -5.92 -12.23 7.83
C GLN A 315 -5.36 -13.36 6.96
N PRO A 316 -4.95 -13.07 5.71
CA PRO A 316 -4.15 -13.98 4.91
C PRO A 316 -2.85 -14.37 5.61
N TRP A 317 -2.42 -15.62 5.48
CA TRP A 317 -1.15 -16.09 6.01
C TRP A 317 -0.42 -17.04 5.06
N VAL A 318 0.92 -17.06 5.19
CA VAL A 318 1.85 -17.92 4.47
C VAL A 318 2.63 -18.75 5.48
N LEU A 319 2.40 -20.05 5.53
CA LEU A 319 3.15 -20.99 6.36
C LEU A 319 4.33 -21.55 5.58
N LYS A 320 5.56 -21.29 6.06
CA LYS A 320 6.79 -21.78 5.43
C LYS A 320 7.28 -23.02 6.16
N LEU A 321 7.04 -24.19 5.56
CA LEU A 321 7.28 -25.49 6.19
C LEU A 321 8.76 -25.73 6.51
N HIS A 322 9.65 -25.19 5.68
CA HIS A 322 11.08 -25.38 5.81
C HIS A 322 11.82 -24.13 6.31
N GLY A 323 11.10 -23.19 6.92
CA GLY A 323 11.68 -21.94 7.42
C GLY A 323 11.86 -20.87 6.35
N ASP A 324 12.64 -19.85 6.68
CA ASP A 324 12.80 -18.63 5.87
C ASP A 324 14.26 -18.22 5.76
N ILE A 325 14.69 -17.81 4.55
CA ILE A 325 16.05 -17.33 4.31
C ILE A 325 16.38 -16.05 5.09
N ALA A 326 15.38 -15.24 5.46
CA ALA A 326 15.52 -14.09 6.35
C ALA A 326 15.85 -14.50 7.80
N HIS A 327 15.59 -15.76 8.17
CA HIS A 327 15.91 -16.34 9.47
C HIS A 327 16.68 -17.66 9.28
N PRO A 328 17.99 -17.62 8.94
CA PRO A 328 18.76 -18.81 8.58
C PRO A 328 18.71 -19.95 9.60
N SER A 329 18.57 -19.65 10.89
CA SER A 329 18.41 -20.64 11.97
C SER A 329 17.07 -21.38 11.98
N SER A 330 16.12 -21.00 11.10
CA SER A 330 14.83 -21.68 10.91
C SER A 330 14.84 -22.66 9.74
N LEU A 331 15.89 -22.65 8.92
CA LEU A 331 15.95 -23.44 7.70
C LEU A 331 15.95 -24.94 8.00
N VAL A 332 15.11 -25.69 7.29
CA VAL A 332 15.04 -27.15 7.34
C VAL A 332 15.45 -27.70 5.98
N PHE A 333 16.73 -28.07 5.85
CA PHE A 333 17.26 -28.58 4.58
C PHE A 333 18.13 -29.83 4.73
N THR A 334 18.86 -29.98 5.85
CA THR A 334 19.67 -31.19 6.13
C THR A 334 18.97 -32.15 7.10
N ARG A 335 19.47 -33.39 7.19
CA ARG A 335 18.94 -34.41 8.13
C ARG A 335 18.96 -33.90 9.57
N GLU A 336 20.05 -33.26 9.99
CA GLU A 336 20.19 -32.69 11.32
C GLU A 336 19.15 -31.60 11.60
N ASP A 337 18.73 -30.85 10.58
CA ASP A 337 17.71 -29.82 10.74
C ASP A 337 16.31 -30.44 10.92
N TYR A 338 16.00 -31.56 10.24
CA TYR A 338 14.76 -32.32 10.46
C TYR A 338 14.72 -32.94 11.87
N ASP A 339 15.84 -33.46 12.37
CA ASP A 339 15.92 -34.12 13.68
C ASP A 339 15.89 -33.13 14.86
N ARG A 340 16.20 -31.84 14.62
CA ARG A 340 16.29 -30.83 15.68
C ARG A 340 14.94 -30.48 16.31
N HIS A 341 13.84 -30.58 15.56
CA HIS A 341 12.52 -30.09 16.00
C HIS A 341 11.35 -31.02 15.62
N PRO A 342 11.33 -32.29 16.08
CA PRO A 342 10.30 -33.25 15.68
C PRO A 342 8.88 -32.81 16.11
N GLN A 343 8.72 -32.17 17.27
CA GLN A 343 7.43 -31.70 17.76
C GLN A 343 6.86 -30.52 16.96
N GLU A 344 7.72 -29.57 16.56
CA GLU A 344 7.35 -28.42 15.73
C GLU A 344 6.87 -28.90 14.36
N TYR A 345 7.60 -29.86 13.78
CA TYR A 345 7.24 -30.46 12.51
C TYR A 345 5.89 -31.22 12.56
N GLN A 346 5.61 -31.94 13.66
CA GLN A 346 4.30 -32.57 13.88
C GLN A 346 3.15 -31.55 13.94
N ALA A 347 3.34 -30.42 14.62
CA ALA A 347 2.33 -29.36 14.69
C ALA A 347 2.05 -28.74 13.32
N ILE A 348 3.11 -28.45 12.56
CA ILE A 348 3.02 -27.93 11.18
C ILE A 348 2.28 -28.92 10.27
N ARG A 349 2.59 -30.22 10.35
CA ARG A 349 1.85 -31.26 9.63
C ARG A 349 0.36 -31.23 9.97
N GLY A 350 0.00 -31.09 11.25
CA GLY A 350 -1.40 -30.97 11.68
C GLY A 350 -2.15 -29.82 11.01
N VAL A 351 -1.49 -28.67 10.77
CA VAL A 351 -2.10 -27.54 10.05
C VAL A 351 -2.42 -27.92 8.61
N VAL A 352 -1.48 -28.53 7.90
CA VAL A 352 -1.68 -28.93 6.50
C VAL A 352 -2.76 -30.01 6.39
N GLN A 353 -2.80 -30.98 7.32
CA GLN A 353 -3.90 -31.96 7.39
C GLN A 353 -5.26 -31.28 7.62
N GLY A 354 -5.30 -30.29 8.51
CA GLY A 354 -6.48 -29.45 8.73
C GLY A 354 -6.94 -28.78 7.43
N LEU A 355 -6.02 -28.16 6.68
CA LEU A 355 -6.35 -27.54 5.39
C LEU A 355 -6.93 -28.54 4.39
N MET A 356 -6.36 -29.74 4.28
CA MET A 356 -6.85 -30.79 3.37
C MET A 356 -8.22 -31.36 3.79
N LEU A 357 -8.62 -31.18 5.05
CA LEU A 357 -9.95 -31.55 5.55
C LEU A 357 -10.99 -30.44 5.33
N THR A 358 -10.58 -29.18 5.53
CA THR A 358 -11.48 -28.02 5.57
C THR A 358 -11.54 -27.21 4.27
N SER A 359 -10.59 -27.39 3.36
CA SER A 359 -10.48 -26.66 2.09
C SER A 359 -9.97 -27.58 0.97
N HIS A 360 -10.08 -27.12 -0.27
CA HIS A 360 -9.44 -27.77 -1.41
C HIS A 360 -8.02 -27.23 -1.58
N LEU A 361 -7.02 -28.09 -1.49
CA LEU A 361 -5.61 -27.67 -1.55
C LEU A 361 -5.08 -27.73 -2.98
N LEU A 362 -4.61 -26.61 -3.53
CA LEU A 362 -4.02 -26.51 -4.86
C LEU A 362 -2.49 -26.50 -4.78
N PHE A 363 -1.85 -27.52 -5.35
CA PHE A 363 -0.39 -27.63 -5.42
C PHE A 363 0.15 -27.06 -6.72
N VAL A 364 1.09 -26.12 -6.62
CA VAL A 364 1.72 -25.46 -7.77
C VAL A 364 3.23 -25.44 -7.60
N GLY A 365 3.97 -25.89 -8.63
CA GLY A 365 5.43 -25.91 -8.63
C GLY A 365 6.05 -26.85 -7.60
N PHE A 366 5.28 -27.82 -7.10
CA PHE A 366 5.72 -28.74 -6.07
C PHE A 366 6.29 -30.03 -6.67
N GLY A 367 7.59 -30.25 -6.46
CA GLY A 367 8.19 -31.56 -6.67
C GLY A 367 7.87 -32.43 -5.47
N LEU A 368 6.92 -33.37 -5.62
CA LEU A 368 6.45 -34.30 -4.58
C LEU A 368 7.50 -35.36 -4.15
N ALA A 369 8.79 -35.01 -4.13
CA ALA A 369 9.88 -35.85 -3.65
C ALA A 369 10.05 -35.82 -2.11
N ASP A 370 9.18 -35.10 -1.42
CA ASP A 370 9.17 -35.09 0.04
C ASP A 370 8.30 -36.25 0.56
N ASP A 371 8.95 -37.35 0.95
CA ASP A 371 8.30 -38.51 1.58
C ASP A 371 7.43 -38.09 2.78
N ASN A 372 7.77 -36.99 3.45
CA ASN A 372 6.99 -36.45 4.57
C ASN A 372 5.60 -35.96 4.15
N PHE A 373 5.45 -35.47 2.92
CA PHE A 373 4.17 -35.02 2.40
C PHE A 373 3.30 -36.21 1.98
N LEU A 374 3.90 -37.32 1.50
CA LEU A 374 3.16 -38.54 1.18
C LEU A 374 2.41 -39.10 2.39
N ASP A 375 3.08 -39.14 3.54
CA ASP A 375 2.49 -39.60 4.80
C ASP A 375 1.31 -38.72 5.24
N LEU A 376 1.44 -37.41 5.04
CA LEU A 376 0.43 -36.41 5.36
C LEU A 376 -0.88 -36.66 4.58
N ALA A 377 -0.75 -36.85 3.27
CA ALA A 377 -1.86 -37.02 2.36
C ALA A 377 -2.62 -38.33 2.66
N ARG A 378 -1.89 -39.43 2.89
CA ARG A 378 -2.49 -40.75 3.20
C ARG A 378 -3.37 -40.71 4.44
N ALA A 379 -2.92 -40.04 5.50
CA ALA A 379 -3.67 -39.93 6.76
C ALA A 379 -5.01 -39.21 6.56
N VAL A 380 -5.02 -38.13 5.78
CA VAL A 380 -6.23 -37.36 5.48
C VAL A 380 -7.19 -38.13 4.58
N SER A 381 -6.67 -38.82 3.57
CA SER A 381 -7.51 -39.60 2.65
C SER A 381 -8.25 -40.73 3.31
N LYS A 382 -7.66 -41.37 4.34
CA LYS A 382 -8.38 -42.36 5.14
C LYS A 382 -9.62 -41.76 5.80
N VAL A 383 -9.47 -40.60 6.44
CA VAL A 383 -10.58 -39.89 7.11
C VAL A 383 -11.65 -39.45 6.11
N ARG A 384 -11.26 -38.89 4.96
CA ARG A 384 -12.22 -38.42 3.94
C ARG A 384 -13.00 -39.58 3.30
N ARG A 385 -12.38 -40.75 3.13
CA ARG A 385 -13.05 -41.96 2.59
C ARG A 385 -14.09 -42.56 3.54
N GLU A 386 -13.91 -42.40 4.84
CA GLU A 386 -14.81 -42.95 5.87
C GLU A 386 -15.96 -41.98 6.20
N ALA A 387 -15.96 -40.76 5.64
CA ALA A 387 -16.99 -39.75 5.88
C ALA A 387 -18.29 -40.03 5.09
N GLU A 388 -19.44 -39.93 5.75
CA GLU A 388 -20.76 -40.32 5.21
C GLU A 388 -21.31 -39.37 4.12
N THR A 389 -20.78 -38.14 3.99
CA THR A 389 -21.47 -37.02 3.29
C THR A 389 -20.64 -36.24 2.29
N ARG A 390 -19.59 -36.81 1.69
CA ARG A 390 -18.94 -36.17 0.54
C ARG A 390 -18.91 -37.12 -0.65
N ASP A 391 -19.54 -36.70 -1.75
CA ASP A 391 -19.29 -37.23 -3.09
C ASP A 391 -17.77 -37.29 -3.31
N GLY A 392 -17.29 -38.25 -4.09
CA GLY A 392 -15.88 -38.67 -4.24
C GLY A 392 -14.83 -37.62 -4.69
N GLU A 393 -15.01 -36.33 -4.40
CA GLU A 393 -14.04 -35.26 -4.56
C GLU A 393 -12.78 -35.50 -3.71
N ARG A 394 -11.60 -35.37 -4.33
CA ARG A 394 -10.31 -35.54 -3.64
C ARG A 394 -9.97 -34.33 -2.77
N ALA A 395 -8.92 -34.46 -1.95
CA ALA A 395 -8.57 -33.43 -0.96
C ALA A 395 -7.86 -32.20 -1.58
N GLY A 396 -7.44 -32.33 -2.83
CA GLY A 396 -6.72 -31.28 -3.52
C GLY A 396 -6.36 -31.65 -4.95
N THR A 397 -5.86 -30.66 -5.67
CA THR A 397 -5.40 -30.76 -7.06
C THR A 397 -3.93 -30.43 -7.13
N ALA A 398 -3.13 -31.28 -7.77
CA ALA A 398 -1.73 -31.05 -8.05
C ALA A 398 -1.50 -30.80 -9.54
N LEU A 399 -0.91 -29.63 -9.83
CA LEU A 399 -0.53 -29.24 -11.18
C LEU A 399 0.89 -29.72 -11.47
N ALA A 400 1.01 -30.62 -12.44
CA ALA A 400 2.27 -31.10 -12.98
C ALA A 400 2.56 -30.37 -14.29
N LEU A 401 3.84 -30.12 -14.60
CA LEU A 401 4.20 -29.58 -15.91
C LEU A 401 3.91 -30.62 -16.98
N THR A 402 4.42 -31.83 -16.81
CA THR A 402 4.29 -32.90 -17.79
C THR A 402 3.67 -34.17 -17.19
N SER A 403 3.17 -35.06 -18.05
CA SER A 403 2.59 -36.35 -17.62
C SER A 403 3.62 -37.23 -16.88
N VAL A 404 4.92 -37.10 -17.21
CA VAL A 404 6.01 -37.84 -16.56
C VAL A 404 6.29 -37.36 -15.13
N ASP A 405 5.91 -36.13 -14.81
CA ASP A 405 6.04 -35.58 -13.46
C ASP A 405 4.91 -36.09 -12.52
N VAL A 406 3.90 -36.78 -13.07
CA VAL A 406 2.76 -37.25 -12.29
C VAL A 406 3.14 -38.44 -11.42
N ARG A 407 2.94 -38.28 -10.10
CA ARG A 407 3.21 -39.34 -9.13
C ARG A 407 2.01 -40.26 -8.98
N HIS A 408 2.11 -41.44 -9.59
CA HIS A 408 1.04 -42.45 -9.56
C HIS A 408 0.66 -42.89 -8.15
N GLU A 409 1.61 -42.92 -7.21
CA GLU A 409 1.42 -43.32 -5.82
C GLU A 409 0.47 -42.42 -5.03
N LEU A 410 0.34 -41.16 -5.44
CA LEU A 410 -0.50 -40.16 -4.77
C LEU A 410 -1.86 -39.96 -5.45
N ARG A 411 -2.12 -40.66 -6.56
CA ARG A 411 -3.37 -40.50 -7.32
C ARG A 411 -4.61 -40.94 -6.54
N HIS A 412 -4.47 -41.60 -5.40
CA HIS A 412 -5.61 -41.92 -4.54
C HIS A 412 -6.01 -40.73 -3.65
N ASP A 413 -5.10 -39.79 -3.40
CA ASP A 413 -5.26 -38.71 -2.43
C ASP A 413 -5.49 -37.34 -3.10
N LEU A 414 -4.86 -37.13 -4.26
CA LEU A 414 -4.86 -35.87 -5.02
C LEU A 414 -5.25 -36.08 -6.48
N GLU A 415 -5.87 -35.08 -7.09
CA GLU A 415 -6.11 -35.03 -8.54
C GLU A 415 -4.90 -34.47 -9.24
N PHE A 416 -4.30 -35.25 -10.15
CA PHE A 416 -3.13 -34.81 -10.91
C PHE A 416 -3.53 -34.37 -12.30
N HIS A 417 -3.12 -33.15 -12.66
CA HIS A 417 -3.34 -32.60 -13.98
C HIS A 417 -2.02 -32.10 -14.55
N ALA A 418 -1.60 -32.70 -15.66
CA ALA A 418 -0.44 -32.26 -16.40
C ALA A 418 -0.82 -31.13 -17.36
N MET A 419 0.03 -30.11 -17.48
CA MET A 419 -0.17 -29.03 -18.45
C MET A 419 0.08 -29.51 -19.88
N GLN A 420 0.99 -30.48 -20.05
CA GLN A 420 1.23 -31.17 -21.32
C GLN A 420 1.49 -32.66 -21.13
N GLU A 421 1.21 -33.45 -22.17
CA GLU A 421 1.48 -34.89 -22.19
C GLU A 421 2.97 -35.22 -22.46
N GLY A 422 3.70 -34.34 -23.14
CA GLY A 422 5.10 -34.55 -23.56
C GLY A 422 6.15 -33.94 -22.62
N GLY A 423 7.44 -34.05 -22.98
CA GLY A 423 8.58 -33.67 -22.13
C GLY A 423 9.12 -32.24 -22.29
N ASP A 424 8.48 -31.36 -23.05
CA ASP A 424 8.92 -29.96 -23.17
C ASP A 424 8.47 -29.14 -21.94
N THR A 425 9.35 -29.07 -20.96
CA THR A 425 9.11 -28.39 -19.68
C THR A 425 8.86 -26.89 -19.84
N ALA A 426 9.51 -26.23 -20.81
CA ALA A 426 9.39 -24.78 -20.99
C ALA A 426 8.01 -24.42 -21.55
N THR A 427 7.53 -25.17 -22.56
CA THR A 427 6.18 -24.99 -23.09
C THR A 427 5.13 -25.34 -22.02
N ALA A 428 5.31 -26.44 -21.28
CA ALA A 428 4.42 -26.82 -20.19
C ALA A 428 4.35 -25.75 -19.09
N ALA A 429 5.47 -25.12 -18.74
CA ALA A 429 5.52 -24.04 -17.76
C ALA A 429 4.75 -22.79 -18.25
N ARG A 430 4.82 -22.46 -19.54
CA ARG A 430 3.98 -21.39 -20.09
C ARG A 430 2.49 -21.74 -20.07
N ILE A 431 2.12 -22.98 -20.40
CA ILE A 431 0.72 -23.43 -20.29
C ILE A 431 0.23 -23.36 -18.83
N LEU A 432 1.09 -23.66 -17.84
CA LEU A 432 0.76 -23.47 -16.42
C LEU A 432 0.40 -22.01 -16.11
N GLU A 433 1.17 -21.04 -16.60
CA GLU A 433 0.87 -19.63 -16.37
C GLU A 433 -0.44 -19.19 -17.01
N ILE A 434 -0.72 -19.63 -18.24
CA ILE A 434 -1.99 -19.36 -18.94
C ILE A 434 -3.17 -20.02 -18.19
N PHE A 435 -2.97 -21.23 -17.67
CA PHE A 435 -3.94 -21.92 -16.83
C PHE A 435 -4.23 -21.13 -15.54
N LEU A 436 -3.18 -20.64 -14.85
CA LEU A 436 -3.33 -19.84 -13.64
C LEU A 436 -4.04 -18.52 -13.92
N ASP A 437 -3.78 -17.88 -15.06
CA ASP A 437 -4.48 -16.66 -15.47
C ASP A 437 -5.97 -16.92 -15.75
N ARG A 438 -6.33 -18.06 -16.37
CA ARG A 438 -7.74 -18.48 -16.52
C ARG A 438 -8.40 -18.67 -15.16
N LEU A 439 -7.72 -19.36 -14.24
CA LEU A 439 -8.20 -19.59 -12.87
C LEU A 439 -8.44 -18.25 -12.16
N ALA A 440 -7.50 -17.31 -12.25
CA ALA A 440 -7.61 -15.99 -11.64
C ALA A 440 -8.71 -15.14 -12.27
N TRP A 441 -8.90 -15.21 -13.59
CA TRP A 441 -10.04 -14.58 -14.25
C TRP A 441 -11.37 -15.15 -13.75
N ARG A 442 -11.48 -16.48 -13.63
CA ARG A 442 -12.71 -17.10 -13.12
C ARG A 442 -12.96 -16.74 -11.67
N ALA A 443 -11.92 -16.70 -10.84
CA ALA A 443 -12.03 -16.26 -9.46
C ALA A 443 -12.54 -14.81 -9.39
N ALA A 444 -11.94 -13.90 -10.15
CA ALA A 444 -12.35 -12.50 -10.19
C ALA A 444 -13.80 -12.31 -10.70
N THR A 445 -14.22 -13.06 -11.71
CA THR A 445 -15.56 -12.95 -12.31
C THR A 445 -16.65 -13.70 -11.55
N SER A 446 -16.28 -14.60 -10.64
CA SER A 446 -17.22 -15.29 -9.73
C SER A 446 -17.31 -14.63 -8.35
N HIS A 447 -16.38 -13.74 -8.01
CA HIS A 447 -16.33 -13.07 -6.73
C HIS A 447 -17.43 -12.00 -6.57
N HIS A 448 -17.90 -11.78 -5.33
CA HIS A 448 -18.96 -10.81 -5.03
C HIS A 448 -18.57 -9.35 -5.35
N LEU A 449 -17.27 -9.03 -5.36
CA LEU A 449 -16.74 -7.70 -5.71
C LEU A 449 -16.40 -7.53 -7.20
N ARG A 450 -16.82 -8.43 -8.10
CA ARG A 450 -16.51 -8.37 -9.54
C ARG A 450 -16.96 -7.08 -10.24
N ALA A 451 -17.93 -6.38 -9.65
CA ALA A 451 -18.53 -5.16 -10.18
C ALA A 451 -18.21 -3.93 -9.31
N SER A 452 -17.09 -3.95 -8.58
CA SER A 452 -16.73 -2.90 -7.61
C SER A 452 -16.37 -1.54 -8.22
N TYR A 453 -16.50 -1.41 -9.54
CA TYR A 453 -16.25 -0.18 -10.30
C TYR A 453 -17.53 0.48 -10.83
N VAL A 454 -18.70 -0.16 -10.69
CA VAL A 454 -19.95 0.27 -11.36
C VAL A 454 -20.38 1.69 -10.94
N LEU A 455 -20.30 2.02 -9.65
CA LEU A 455 -20.68 3.34 -9.13
C LEU A 455 -19.53 4.36 -9.13
N ASP A 456 -18.34 3.96 -9.55
CA ASP A 456 -17.17 4.84 -9.60
C ASP A 456 -17.22 5.67 -10.90
N GLN A 457 -17.11 6.99 -10.76
CA GLN A 457 -17.23 7.92 -11.88
C GLN A 457 -16.15 7.70 -12.94
N ARG A 458 -14.97 7.21 -12.56
CA ARG A 458 -13.83 6.98 -13.47
C ARG A 458 -14.10 5.92 -14.54
N TYR A 459 -15.14 5.09 -14.39
CA TYR A 459 -15.49 4.00 -15.30
C TYR A 459 -16.82 4.23 -16.04
N GLU A 460 -17.53 5.31 -15.73
CA GLU A 460 -18.91 5.57 -16.18
C GLU A 460 -19.09 5.47 -17.69
N SER A 461 -18.17 6.07 -18.45
CA SER A 461 -18.24 6.16 -19.91
C SER A 461 -18.16 4.79 -20.60
N ALA A 462 -17.56 3.78 -19.96
CA ALA A 462 -17.36 2.45 -20.53
C ALA A 462 -18.19 1.36 -19.83
N LEU A 463 -19.26 1.71 -19.11
CA LEU A 463 -20.17 0.72 -18.52
C LEU A 463 -21.01 0.02 -19.61
N ALA A 464 -21.25 -1.27 -19.40
CA ALA A 464 -22.23 -2.02 -20.18
C ALA A 464 -23.64 -1.44 -19.98
N ALA A 465 -24.56 -1.69 -20.92
CA ALA A 465 -25.92 -1.14 -20.86
C ALA A 465 -26.67 -1.51 -19.57
N ALA A 466 -26.54 -2.76 -19.11
CA ALA A 466 -27.12 -3.24 -17.87
C ALA A 466 -26.52 -2.54 -16.63
N ASP A 467 -25.20 -2.38 -16.58
CA ASP A 467 -24.51 -1.70 -15.48
C ASP A 467 -24.88 -0.22 -15.41
N ARG A 468 -25.04 0.44 -16.57
CA ARG A 468 -25.49 1.85 -16.64
C ARG A 468 -26.92 1.99 -16.12
N GLN A 469 -27.82 1.06 -16.47
CA GLN A 469 -29.18 1.05 -15.96
C GLN A 469 -29.21 0.80 -14.44
N LEU A 470 -28.41 -0.15 -13.94
CA LEU A 470 -28.28 -0.42 -12.51
C LEU A 470 -27.74 0.79 -11.76
N ARG A 471 -26.68 1.42 -12.28
CA ARG A 471 -26.10 2.64 -11.71
C ARG A 471 -27.16 3.74 -11.58
N SER A 472 -27.92 4.02 -12.65
CA SER A 472 -28.99 5.02 -12.62
C SER A 472 -30.02 4.72 -11.51
N ALA A 473 -30.48 3.46 -11.41
CA ALA A 473 -31.44 3.08 -10.37
C ALA A 473 -30.87 3.22 -8.95
N VAL A 474 -29.59 2.91 -8.76
CA VAL A 474 -28.89 3.06 -7.48
C VAL A 474 -28.64 4.53 -7.16
N ASP A 475 -28.33 5.36 -8.15
CA ASP A 475 -28.20 6.81 -8.02
C ASP A 475 -29.54 7.45 -7.60
N ASP A 476 -30.65 7.08 -8.25
CA ASP A 476 -32.00 7.55 -7.91
C ASP A 476 -32.41 7.12 -6.48
N PHE A 477 -32.11 5.87 -6.13
CA PHE A 477 -32.32 5.35 -4.78
C PHE A 477 -31.50 6.14 -3.74
N ALA A 478 -30.20 6.35 -3.99
CA ALA A 478 -29.33 7.10 -3.09
C ALA A 478 -29.78 8.57 -2.96
N ALA A 479 -30.16 9.22 -4.06
CA ALA A 479 -30.65 10.59 -4.07
C ALA A 479 -31.96 10.75 -3.27
N THR A 480 -32.84 9.75 -3.32
CA THR A 480 -34.09 9.72 -2.54
C THR A 480 -33.80 9.65 -1.04
N LEU A 481 -32.80 8.85 -0.64
CA LEU A 481 -32.44 8.65 0.77
C LEU A 481 -31.75 9.87 1.40
N ARG A 482 -30.99 10.65 0.62
CA ARG A 482 -30.34 11.88 1.08
C ARG A 482 -31.32 12.99 1.50
N ARG A 483 -32.59 12.90 1.11
CA ARG A 483 -33.63 13.91 1.38
C ARG A 483 -34.45 13.64 2.66
N GLY A 484 -34.04 12.69 3.52
CA GLY A 484 -34.80 12.36 4.73
C GLY A 484 -34.00 11.62 5.82
N LYS A 485 -34.70 11.13 6.84
CA LYS A 485 -34.12 10.39 8.01
C LYS A 485 -33.71 8.94 7.72
N ALA A 486 -33.73 8.51 6.46
CA ALA A 486 -33.51 7.09 6.12
C ALA A 486 -32.09 6.61 6.45
N THR A 487 -31.11 7.53 6.47
CA THR A 487 -29.73 7.29 6.91
C THR A 487 -29.60 7.07 8.43
N GLU A 488 -30.63 7.39 9.23
CA GLU A 488 -30.69 7.12 10.67
C GLU A 488 -31.14 5.68 10.99
N SER A 489 -31.57 4.91 9.99
CA SER A 489 -31.96 3.51 10.16
C SER A 489 -30.79 2.63 10.59
N GLU A 490 -31.01 1.70 11.52
CA GLU A 490 -30.01 0.68 11.92
C GLU A 490 -29.56 -0.20 10.73
N ALA A 491 -30.35 -0.28 9.66
CA ALA A 491 -29.99 -1.00 8.44
C ALA A 491 -29.06 -0.22 7.49
N TRP A 492 -28.92 1.10 7.68
CA TRP A 492 -28.13 1.97 6.79
C TRP A 492 -26.66 1.53 6.62
N PRO A 493 -25.92 1.08 7.66
CA PRO A 493 -24.55 0.61 7.49
C PRO A 493 -24.40 -0.53 6.47
N ARG A 494 -25.43 -1.38 6.31
CA ARG A 494 -25.44 -2.46 5.30
C ARG A 494 -25.64 -1.90 3.89
N VAL A 495 -26.52 -0.91 3.73
CA VAL A 495 -26.74 -0.23 2.44
C VAL A 495 -25.49 0.57 2.05
N ARG A 496 -24.91 1.34 2.97
CA ARG A 496 -23.65 2.06 2.76
C ARG A 496 -22.53 1.10 2.32
N ARG A 497 -22.37 -0.04 3.01
CA ARG A 497 -21.38 -1.05 2.63
C ARG A 497 -21.60 -1.53 1.19
N MET A 498 -22.83 -1.85 0.82
CA MET A 498 -23.17 -2.25 -0.55
C MET A 498 -22.79 -1.15 -1.58
N LEU A 499 -23.09 0.12 -1.31
CA LEU A 499 -22.74 1.23 -2.20
C LEU A 499 -21.21 1.38 -2.35
N VAL A 500 -20.47 1.27 -1.26
CA VAL A 500 -19.00 1.33 -1.27
C VAL A 500 -18.40 0.12 -2.00
N GLU A 501 -18.92 -1.09 -1.76
CA GLU A 501 -18.51 -2.33 -2.44
C GLU A 501 -18.78 -2.28 -3.95
N LEU A 502 -19.78 -1.51 -4.41
CA LEU A 502 -20.07 -1.24 -5.82
C LEU A 502 -19.25 -0.08 -6.43
N GLY A 503 -18.39 0.57 -5.64
CA GLY A 503 -17.46 1.58 -6.13
C GLY A 503 -17.80 3.03 -5.78
N ARG A 504 -18.82 3.29 -4.95
CA ARG A 504 -19.08 4.66 -4.48
C ARG A 504 -18.00 5.12 -3.51
N ASP A 505 -17.57 6.37 -3.64
CA ASP A 505 -16.66 6.98 -2.66
C ASP A 505 -17.38 7.24 -1.34
N ASP A 506 -16.69 6.94 -0.24
CA ASP A 506 -17.29 6.86 1.09
C ASP A 506 -17.76 8.24 1.60
N ASP A 507 -17.07 9.31 1.17
CA ASP A 507 -17.39 10.71 1.48
C ASP A 507 -18.71 11.16 0.81
N LEU A 508 -18.99 10.68 -0.40
CA LEU A 508 -20.20 11.05 -1.14
C LEU A 508 -21.45 10.37 -0.58
N VAL A 509 -21.34 9.34 0.26
CA VAL A 509 -22.50 8.68 0.89
C VAL A 509 -22.95 9.40 2.16
N ALA A 510 -22.14 10.34 2.69
CA ALA A 510 -22.35 10.99 3.98
C ALA A 510 -23.09 12.35 3.93
N GLU A 511 -23.21 13.01 2.78
CA GLU A 511 -23.79 14.36 2.69
C GLU A 511 -25.33 14.38 2.61
N GLY A 512 -25.97 14.90 3.67
CA GLY A 512 -27.32 15.49 3.64
C GLY A 512 -27.29 16.95 3.14
N PRO A 513 -28.43 17.59 2.85
CA PRO A 513 -28.45 18.83 2.07
C PRO A 513 -27.89 20.02 2.85
N THR A 514 -26.96 20.76 2.24
CA THR A 514 -26.56 22.12 2.65
C THR A 514 -27.13 23.12 1.66
N GLU A 515 -27.93 24.06 2.17
CA GLU A 515 -28.52 25.17 1.41
C GLU A 515 -27.44 26.13 0.88
N GLU A 516 -27.49 26.43 -0.42
CA GLU A 516 -26.79 27.56 -1.03
C GLU A 516 -27.56 28.86 -0.74
N VAL A 517 -26.88 29.87 -0.18
CA VAL A 517 -27.30 31.27 -0.26
C VAL A 517 -26.07 32.16 -0.50
N ALA A 518 -26.12 32.99 -1.54
CA ALA A 518 -25.16 34.07 -1.83
C ALA A 518 -25.79 35.46 -1.51
N PRO A 519 -25.05 36.59 -1.55
CA PRO A 519 -24.53 37.31 -0.38
C PRO A 519 -25.23 38.68 -0.12
N ARG A 520 -25.04 39.27 1.07
CA ARG A 520 -25.33 40.69 1.37
C ARG A 520 -24.35 41.30 2.38
N ASP A 521 -23.79 42.45 2.00
CA ASP A 521 -23.25 43.57 2.78
C ASP A 521 -22.87 43.28 4.26
N ALA A 522 -21.63 42.85 4.51
CA ALA A 522 -21.12 42.62 5.87
C ALA A 522 -20.27 43.80 6.37
N GLU A 523 -20.56 44.27 7.59
CA GLU A 523 -19.66 45.16 8.33
C GLU A 523 -18.28 44.49 8.54
N SER A 524 -17.20 45.29 8.53
CA SER A 524 -15.83 44.78 8.69
C SER A 524 -15.69 43.95 9.99
N PRO A 525 -15.23 42.69 9.90
CA PRO A 525 -15.15 41.78 11.04
C PRO A 525 -14.02 42.15 12.03
N ILE A 526 -13.12 43.07 11.67
CA ILE A 526 -12.01 43.53 12.51
C ILE A 526 -12.27 44.95 13.00
N ARG A 527 -12.20 45.17 14.31
CA ARG A 527 -12.44 46.44 14.99
C ARG A 527 -11.32 46.74 15.98
N ARG A 528 -11.12 48.04 16.23
CA ARG A 528 -10.11 48.52 17.17
C ARG A 528 -10.32 47.97 18.58
N GLY A 529 -9.22 47.60 19.24
CA GLY A 529 -9.20 47.19 20.64
C GLY A 529 -9.67 45.76 20.87
N GLN A 530 -9.88 44.99 19.80
CA GLN A 530 -10.11 43.55 19.91
C GLN A 530 -8.82 42.83 20.28
N ALA A 531 -8.97 41.77 21.06
CA ALA A 531 -7.90 40.87 21.43
C ALA A 531 -8.21 39.48 20.85
N PHE A 532 -7.20 38.85 20.27
CA PHE A 532 -7.31 37.54 19.65
C PHE A 532 -6.19 36.62 20.13
N GLU A 533 -6.49 35.35 20.29
CA GLU A 533 -5.43 34.34 20.23
C GLU A 533 -4.94 34.20 18.78
N PHE A 534 -3.69 33.74 18.58
CA PHE A 534 -3.08 33.68 17.24
C PHE A 534 -3.94 32.93 16.20
N HIS A 535 -4.65 31.89 16.63
CA HIS A 535 -5.57 31.17 15.77
C HIS A 535 -6.80 31.97 15.34
N GLU A 536 -7.37 32.75 16.27
CA GLU A 536 -8.53 33.61 16.01
C GLU A 536 -8.14 34.74 15.06
N LEU A 537 -6.91 35.23 15.19
CA LEU A 537 -6.36 36.22 14.27
C LEU A 537 -6.32 35.67 12.83
N LEU A 538 -5.89 34.43 12.61
CA LEU A 538 -5.87 33.87 11.25
C LEU A 538 -7.27 33.74 10.66
N HIS A 539 -8.22 33.27 11.47
CA HIS A 539 -9.61 33.14 11.06
C HIS A 539 -10.24 34.49 10.72
N ILE A 540 -10.08 35.49 11.59
CA ILE A 540 -10.69 36.82 11.39
C ILE A 540 -10.06 37.56 10.21
N LEU A 541 -8.76 37.38 9.96
CA LEU A 541 -8.07 37.93 8.79
C LEU A 541 -8.54 37.27 7.48
N SER A 542 -8.76 35.95 7.46
CA SER A 542 -9.33 35.26 6.29
C SER A 542 -10.75 35.76 6.01
N LYS A 543 -11.59 35.83 7.06
CA LYS A 543 -12.95 36.35 6.95
C LYS A 543 -12.98 37.80 6.46
N TRP A 544 -12.10 38.65 6.98
CA TRP A 544 -11.97 40.03 6.51
C TRP A 544 -11.58 40.13 5.02
N LEU A 545 -10.77 39.20 4.50
CA LEU A 545 -10.45 39.14 3.07
C LEU A 545 -11.67 38.78 2.22
N ASP A 546 -12.49 37.85 2.68
CA ASP A 546 -13.65 37.36 1.93
C ASP A 546 -14.83 38.33 2.00
N ASP A 547 -15.04 38.97 3.16
CA ASP A 547 -16.22 39.77 3.47
C ASP A 547 -16.08 41.27 3.15
N THR A 548 -14.86 41.78 2.91
CA THR A 548 -14.61 43.22 2.73
C THR A 548 -13.66 43.53 1.57
N ASP A 549 -13.74 44.75 1.03
CA ASP A 549 -12.80 45.31 0.03
C ASP A 549 -11.90 46.43 0.60
N GLU A 550 -11.75 46.49 1.92
CA GLU A 550 -10.94 47.51 2.58
C GLU A 550 -9.44 47.40 2.22
N ALA A 551 -8.77 48.54 2.00
CA ALA A 551 -7.36 48.56 1.61
C ALA A 551 -6.40 48.16 2.75
N THR A 552 -6.78 48.46 3.98
CA THR A 552 -6.08 48.13 5.24
C THR A 552 -7.10 47.62 6.26
N ILE A 553 -6.66 46.90 7.29
CA ILE A 553 -7.54 46.32 8.32
C ILE A 553 -8.36 47.35 9.12
N SER A 554 -8.02 48.64 9.02
CA SER A 554 -8.76 49.74 9.63
C SER A 554 -9.57 50.58 8.64
N GLY A 555 -9.53 50.23 7.35
CA GLY A 555 -10.11 51.04 6.27
C GLY A 555 -9.37 52.35 5.95
N GLY A 556 -8.26 52.67 6.64
CA GLY A 556 -7.51 53.94 6.50
C GLY A 556 -6.00 53.85 6.74
N SER A 557 -5.31 54.99 6.79
CA SER A 557 -3.84 55.10 6.89
C SER A 557 -3.30 55.32 8.31
N SER A 558 -3.99 54.81 9.33
CA SER A 558 -3.59 55.02 10.74
C SER A 558 -2.35 54.18 11.11
N ALA A 559 -1.34 54.82 11.70
CA ALA A 559 -0.12 54.17 12.20
C ALA A 559 -0.27 53.59 13.63
N ASP A 560 -1.51 53.34 14.08
CA ASP A 560 -1.78 52.77 15.39
C ASP A 560 -1.26 51.32 15.45
N ARG A 561 -0.15 51.13 16.17
CA ARG A 561 0.51 49.81 16.32
C ARG A 561 -0.30 48.83 17.17
N GLY A 562 -1.21 49.33 18.00
CA GLY A 562 -2.05 48.56 18.93
C GLY A 562 -3.49 48.40 18.47
N PHE A 563 -3.73 48.42 17.14
CA PHE A 563 -5.10 48.39 16.62
C PHE A 563 -5.85 47.13 17.04
N VAL A 564 -5.15 45.99 17.00
CA VAL A 564 -5.63 44.69 17.48
C VAL A 564 -4.52 44.05 18.31
N SER A 565 -4.88 43.54 19.49
CA SER A 565 -3.96 42.75 20.33
C SER A 565 -4.01 41.28 19.92
N VAL A 566 -2.87 40.62 19.86
CA VAL A 566 -2.79 39.19 19.59
C VAL A 566 -1.80 38.49 20.52
N THR A 567 -2.20 37.36 21.10
CA THR A 567 -1.29 36.48 21.84
C THR A 567 -0.74 35.41 20.92
N ILE A 568 0.59 35.30 20.78
CA ILE A 568 1.26 34.28 19.94
C ILE A 568 2.11 33.38 20.82
N ASP A 569 1.70 32.13 21.00
CA ASP A 569 2.33 31.15 21.90
C ASP A 569 2.68 31.76 23.29
N GLY A 570 1.72 32.52 23.85
CA GLY A 570 1.85 33.19 25.16
C GLY A 570 2.58 34.53 25.15
N ILE A 571 3.01 35.01 23.97
CA ILE A 571 3.71 36.29 23.83
C ILE A 571 2.74 37.37 23.35
N PRO A 572 2.57 38.48 24.11
CA PRO A 572 1.70 39.58 23.71
C PRO A 572 2.31 40.32 22.51
N CYS A 573 1.49 40.45 21.47
CA CYS A 573 1.81 41.11 20.22
C CYS A 573 0.68 42.07 19.82
N ALA A 574 0.99 42.98 18.92
CA ALA A 574 0.08 44.01 18.44
C ALA A 574 0.14 44.13 16.91
N LEU A 575 -1.02 44.04 16.26
CA LEU A 575 -1.19 44.22 14.82
C LEU A 575 -1.57 45.67 14.53
N ALA A 576 -0.85 46.30 13.61
CA ALA A 576 -1.05 47.71 13.30
C ALA A 576 -2.19 47.96 12.29
N ALA A 577 -2.89 49.08 12.47
CA ALA A 577 -4.03 49.51 11.67
C ALA A 577 -3.76 49.66 10.16
N ASP A 578 -2.51 49.94 9.78
CA ASP A 578 -2.05 50.10 8.41
C ASP A 578 -1.63 48.79 7.73
N THR A 579 -1.89 47.64 8.37
CA THR A 579 -1.72 46.32 7.75
C THR A 579 -2.61 46.22 6.51
N THR A 580 -1.95 46.08 5.35
CA THR A 580 -2.56 46.11 4.02
C THR A 580 -3.19 44.77 3.65
N ARG A 581 -4.20 44.81 2.77
CA ARG A 581 -4.84 43.61 2.22
C ARG A 581 -3.86 42.61 1.58
N ASN A 582 -2.88 43.11 0.82
CA ASN A 582 -1.84 42.25 0.23
C ASN A 582 -0.90 41.67 1.28
N GLY A 583 -0.57 42.44 2.32
CA GLY A 583 0.19 41.95 3.47
C GLY A 583 -0.53 40.83 4.21
N VAL A 584 -1.84 40.96 4.43
CA VAL A 584 -2.68 39.92 5.05
C VAL A 584 -2.72 38.65 4.21
N ARG A 585 -2.94 38.74 2.89
CA ARG A 585 -2.89 37.58 1.98
C ARG A 585 -1.55 36.86 2.07
N ARG A 586 -0.45 37.62 1.98
CA ARG A 586 0.89 37.07 2.04
C ARG A 586 1.18 36.41 3.39
N PHE A 587 0.73 37.01 4.48
CA PHE A 587 0.86 36.44 5.82
C PHE A 587 0.10 35.12 5.95
N LEU A 588 -1.17 35.06 5.54
CA LEU A 588 -1.98 33.83 5.58
C LEU A 588 -1.39 32.72 4.69
N GLU A 589 -0.87 33.05 3.52
CA GLU A 589 -0.15 32.08 2.67
C GLU A 589 1.08 31.49 3.36
N LEU A 590 1.85 32.31 4.08
CA LEU A 590 3.04 31.86 4.80
C LEU A 590 2.66 30.99 6.01
N MET A 591 1.59 31.36 6.73
CA MET A 591 1.11 30.56 7.86
C MET A 591 0.53 29.22 7.41
N ALA A 592 -0.19 29.18 6.27
CA ALA A 592 -0.67 27.94 5.68
C ALA A 592 0.47 26.99 5.25
N ARG A 593 1.65 27.54 4.94
CA ARG A 593 2.88 26.77 4.63
C ARG A 593 3.69 26.41 5.88
N GLY A 594 3.19 26.75 7.07
CA GLY A 594 3.86 26.50 8.34
C GLY A 594 5.17 27.27 8.48
N VAL A 595 5.28 28.47 7.90
CA VAL A 595 6.50 29.29 8.03
C VAL A 595 6.56 29.88 9.45
N PRO A 596 7.68 29.73 10.19
CA PRO A 596 7.78 30.20 11.56
C PRO A 596 7.78 31.73 11.64
N LEU A 597 7.30 32.28 12.77
CA LEU A 597 7.39 33.70 13.07
C LEU A 597 8.59 33.97 13.97
N VAL A 598 9.36 35.00 13.65
CA VAL A 598 10.61 35.34 14.33
C VAL A 598 10.62 36.83 14.66
N VAL A 599 11.07 37.20 15.86
CA VAL A 599 11.32 38.59 16.23
C VAL A 599 12.58 39.07 15.54
N ILE A 600 12.50 40.21 14.87
CA ILE A 600 13.61 40.92 14.25
C ILE A 600 13.64 42.37 14.73
N ASN A 601 14.75 43.03 14.44
CA ASN A 601 14.92 44.44 14.75
C ASN A 601 13.99 45.32 13.91
N ASP A 602 13.35 46.30 14.57
CA ASP A 602 12.66 47.42 13.94
C ASP A 602 13.68 48.36 13.25
N SER A 603 13.19 49.41 12.59
CA SER A 603 14.06 50.40 11.92
C SER A 603 14.97 51.18 12.88
N ALA A 604 14.69 51.16 14.19
CA ALA A 604 15.49 51.79 15.24
C ALA A 604 16.44 50.79 15.93
N GLY A 605 16.54 49.55 15.45
CA GLY A 605 17.42 48.53 16.00
C GLY A 605 16.86 47.77 17.21
N ARG A 606 15.58 47.96 17.57
CA ARG A 606 14.94 47.28 18.70
C ARG A 606 14.28 45.97 18.25
N PRO A 607 14.54 44.82 18.90
CA PRO A 607 13.96 43.52 18.54
C PRO A 607 12.49 43.44 19.00
N VAL A 608 11.61 44.10 18.25
CA VAL A 608 10.17 44.18 18.54
C VAL A 608 9.29 43.88 17.33
N LYS A 609 9.85 43.64 16.13
CA LYS A 609 9.06 43.44 14.91
C LYS A 609 8.99 41.95 14.57
N VAL A 610 7.81 41.46 14.17
CA VAL A 610 7.63 40.06 13.76
C VAL A 610 7.84 39.92 12.25
N ALA A 611 8.67 38.95 11.87
CA ALA A 611 8.96 38.54 10.49
C ALA A 611 8.71 37.04 10.32
N ALA A 612 8.76 36.55 9.09
CA ALA A 612 8.49 35.14 8.79
C ALA A 612 9.71 34.47 8.14
N GLY A 613 9.98 33.21 8.53
CA GLY A 613 10.97 32.35 7.90
C GLY A 613 12.34 32.33 8.57
N ASP A 614 13.23 31.52 7.98
CA ASP A 614 14.64 31.37 8.33
C ASP A 614 15.46 31.25 7.02
N PRO A 615 16.20 32.29 6.59
CA PRO A 615 16.41 33.57 7.28
C PRO A 615 15.12 34.41 7.38
N PRO A 616 14.95 35.22 8.43
CA PRO A 616 13.70 35.96 8.66
C PRO A 616 13.50 37.10 7.65
N GLU A 617 12.37 37.07 6.94
CA GLU A 617 12.00 38.05 5.93
C GLU A 617 10.80 38.90 6.39
N ARG A 618 10.91 40.22 6.22
CA ARG A 618 9.81 41.15 6.50
C ARG A 618 8.69 40.92 5.48
N ILE A 619 7.46 40.75 5.94
CA ILE A 619 6.29 40.68 5.06
C ILE A 619 5.90 42.12 4.67
N PRO A 620 6.03 42.52 3.38
CA PRO A 620 5.67 43.87 2.98
C PRO A 620 4.18 44.15 3.22
N GLY A 621 3.89 45.26 3.88
CA GLY A 621 2.51 45.67 4.17
C GLY A 621 1.81 44.86 5.26
N PHE A 622 2.50 44.00 6.02
CA PHE A 622 1.98 43.34 7.23
C PHE A 622 2.79 43.75 8.46
N TYR A 623 2.13 44.31 9.47
CA TYR A 623 2.80 45.02 10.55
C TYR A 623 2.41 44.47 11.92
N LEU A 624 3.16 43.47 12.37
CA LEU A 624 2.98 42.81 13.66
C LEU A 624 4.20 43.05 14.55
N TYR A 625 3.97 43.39 15.81
CA TYR A 625 5.01 43.76 16.78
C TYR A 625 4.81 43.01 18.09
N THR A 626 5.89 42.77 18.85
CA THR A 626 5.80 42.30 20.23
C THR A 626 5.67 43.48 21.17
N ASP A 627 4.86 43.34 22.22
CA ASP A 627 4.70 44.41 23.23
C ASP A 627 5.91 44.51 24.17
N GLU A 628 6.64 43.39 24.33
CA GLU A 628 7.90 43.33 25.07
C GLU A 628 9.10 43.15 24.12
N PRO A 629 10.18 43.95 24.25
CA PRO A 629 11.41 43.78 23.47
C PRO A 629 12.24 42.59 23.99
N TYR A 630 12.73 41.78 23.06
CA TYR A 630 13.65 40.68 23.38
C TYR A 630 15.12 41.14 23.35
N TRP A 631 16.08 40.28 23.68
CA TRP A 631 17.52 40.62 23.62
C TRP A 631 18.19 40.11 22.33
N GLU A 632 17.63 39.08 21.70
CA GLU A 632 18.06 38.51 20.41
C GLU A 632 16.84 38.04 19.58
N PRO A 633 16.99 37.89 18.24
CA PRO A 633 15.96 37.31 17.39
C PRO A 633 15.48 35.95 17.90
N ARG A 634 14.20 35.88 18.31
CA ARG A 634 13.58 34.69 18.91
C ARG A 634 12.45 34.19 18.01
N ILE A 635 12.32 32.88 17.87
CA ILE A 635 11.15 32.26 17.23
C ILE A 635 9.94 32.48 18.16
N LEU A 636 8.94 33.22 17.70
CA LEU A 636 7.66 33.45 18.39
C LEU A 636 6.68 32.32 18.17
N HIS A 637 6.63 31.82 16.93
CA HIS A 637 5.76 30.71 16.55
C HIS A 637 6.60 29.68 15.81
N ALA A 638 6.76 28.52 16.42
CA ALA A 638 7.55 27.43 15.85
C ALA A 638 6.84 26.79 14.65
N ARG A 639 7.59 26.02 13.86
CA ARG A 639 7.12 25.27 12.69
C ARG A 639 6.20 24.11 13.12
N LEU A 640 5.04 24.43 13.67
CA LEU A 640 4.11 23.46 14.21
C LEU A 640 2.99 23.25 13.19
N GLY A 641 2.96 22.04 12.62
CA GLY A 641 1.90 21.68 11.69
C GLY A 641 0.63 21.24 12.41
N VAL A 642 -0.41 20.92 11.65
CA VAL A 642 -1.69 20.34 12.12
C VAL A 642 -1.48 19.23 13.15
N GLN A 643 -0.40 18.47 13.02
CA GLN A 643 -0.05 17.34 13.87
C GLN A 643 0.24 17.77 15.32
N HIS A 644 0.94 18.89 15.52
CA HIS A 644 1.21 19.45 16.84
C HIS A 644 -0.06 20.01 17.48
N THR A 645 -0.96 20.61 16.68
CA THR A 645 -2.28 21.06 17.16
C THR A 645 -3.11 19.90 17.70
N ILE A 646 -3.08 18.74 17.04
CA ILE A 646 -3.75 17.52 17.52
C ILE A 646 -3.15 17.04 18.85
N LEU A 647 -1.83 17.10 19.02
CA LEU A 647 -1.18 16.71 20.27
C LEU A 647 -1.48 17.71 21.41
N ARG A 648 -1.49 19.02 21.12
CA ARG A 648 -1.92 20.07 22.05
C ARG A 648 -3.36 19.87 22.51
N ALA A 649 -4.25 19.45 21.61
CA ALA A 649 -5.65 19.19 21.93
C ALA A 649 -5.81 18.06 22.97
N VAL A 650 -5.01 16.99 22.86
CA VAL A 650 -5.03 15.92 23.86
C VAL A 650 -4.50 16.41 25.22
N SER A 651 -3.45 17.23 25.23
CA SER A 651 -2.95 17.86 26.46
C SER A 651 -4.01 18.77 27.09
N HIS A 652 -4.74 19.52 26.28
CA HIS A 652 -5.88 20.34 26.72
C HIS A 652 -6.97 19.48 27.36
N LEU A 653 -7.32 18.32 26.78
CA LEU A 653 -8.25 17.36 27.37
C LEU A 653 -7.78 16.83 28.73
N HIS A 654 -6.48 16.56 28.89
CA HIS A 654 -5.90 16.15 30.16
C HIS A 654 -6.05 17.23 31.24
N HIS A 655 -5.85 18.51 30.89
CA HIS A 655 -6.11 19.64 31.79
C HIS A 655 -7.60 19.77 32.18
N LEU A 656 -8.52 19.43 31.26
CA LEU A 656 -9.96 19.38 31.54
C LEU A 656 -10.40 18.14 32.33
N GLY A 657 -9.48 17.23 32.67
CA GLY A 657 -9.72 16.04 33.48
C GLY A 657 -10.02 14.77 32.67
N TYR A 658 -9.97 14.80 31.35
CA TYR A 658 -10.12 13.62 30.49
C TYR A 658 -8.79 12.86 30.33
N GLN A 659 -8.17 12.56 31.46
CA GLN A 659 -6.83 11.99 31.53
C GLN A 659 -6.78 10.54 31.09
N GLN A 660 -7.93 9.91 30.83
CA GLN A 660 -8.05 8.59 30.20
C GLN A 660 -7.91 8.60 28.67
N VAL A 661 -7.78 9.77 28.03
CA VAL A 661 -7.50 9.85 26.59
C VAL A 661 -6.04 9.50 26.34
N ARG A 662 -5.80 8.57 25.41
CA ARG A 662 -4.49 8.05 25.05
C ARG A 662 -4.19 8.33 23.58
N VAL A 663 -2.92 8.63 23.27
CA VAL A 663 -2.43 8.68 21.89
C VAL A 663 -1.46 7.56 21.59
N ARG A 664 -1.45 7.11 20.34
CA ARG A 664 -0.41 6.25 19.78
C ARG A 664 0.02 6.80 18.42
N PRO A 665 1.09 7.61 18.38
CA PRO A 665 1.60 8.16 17.15
C PRO A 665 2.56 7.18 16.46
N GLY A 666 2.69 7.24 15.14
CA GLY A 666 3.56 6.34 14.39
C GLY A 666 3.72 6.73 12.94
N MET A 667 4.60 6.04 12.22
CA MET A 667 4.80 6.24 10.79
C MET A 667 4.06 5.17 9.98
N SER A 668 3.55 5.55 8.81
CA SER A 668 3.07 4.59 7.82
C SER A 668 4.19 3.67 7.35
N GLY A 669 3.89 2.46 6.88
CA GLY A 669 4.89 1.56 6.29
C GLY A 669 5.69 2.12 5.12
N SER A 670 5.13 3.10 4.41
CA SER A 670 5.87 3.85 3.38
C SER A 670 6.87 4.88 3.92
N GLY A 671 6.88 5.17 5.22
CA GLY A 671 7.65 6.27 5.83
C GLY A 671 7.19 7.67 5.44
N MET A 672 6.15 7.81 4.62
CA MET A 672 5.71 9.08 4.05
C MET A 672 4.72 9.84 4.93
N TYR A 673 3.97 9.14 5.78
CA TYR A 673 2.89 9.75 6.55
C TYR A 673 3.04 9.49 8.04
N TRP A 674 3.01 10.56 8.82
CA TRP A 674 2.83 10.46 10.26
C TRP A 674 1.36 10.20 10.56
N ARG A 675 1.09 9.31 11.50
CA ARG A 675 -0.23 8.84 11.88
C ARG A 675 -0.39 8.94 13.38
N VAL A 676 -1.60 9.18 13.86
CA VAL A 676 -1.91 9.08 15.28
C VAL A 676 -3.27 8.43 15.49
N LYS A 677 -3.33 7.51 16.44
CA LYS A 677 -4.59 7.00 16.97
C LYS A 677 -4.86 7.61 18.33
N ILE A 678 -6.10 8.03 18.56
CA ILE A 678 -6.58 8.62 19.82
C ILE A 678 -7.75 7.77 20.30
N ALA A 679 -7.70 7.28 21.54
CA ALA A 679 -8.71 6.40 22.09
C ALA A 679 -8.85 6.58 23.61
N ALA A 680 -9.93 6.08 24.19
CA ALA A 680 -10.04 5.94 25.64
C ALA A 680 -9.14 4.79 26.13
N ALA A 681 -8.56 4.92 27.31
CA ALA A 681 -7.74 3.88 27.93
C ALA A 681 -8.48 2.54 28.06
N ALA A 682 -9.78 2.59 28.39
CA ALA A 682 -10.65 1.41 28.50
C ALA A 682 -10.79 0.65 27.17
N ASP A 683 -10.63 1.33 26.03
CA ASP A 683 -10.75 0.70 24.72
C ASP A 683 -9.45 0.06 24.26
N LEU A 684 -8.32 0.25 24.96
CA LEU A 684 -7.03 -0.28 24.53
C LEU A 684 -6.90 -1.78 24.88
N LYS A 685 -6.61 -2.61 23.86
CA LYS A 685 -6.42 -4.06 24.05
C LYS A 685 -5.18 -4.43 24.86
N ALA A 686 -4.17 -3.58 24.87
CA ALA A 686 -2.88 -3.81 25.51
C ALA A 686 -2.23 -2.47 25.90
N PRO A 687 -1.32 -2.45 26.90
CA PRO A 687 -0.53 -1.27 27.29
C PRO A 687 0.13 -0.55 26.09
N LEU A 688 0.23 0.78 26.14
CA LEU A 688 0.89 1.58 25.11
C LEU A 688 2.39 1.29 25.17
N GLY A 689 2.94 0.71 24.10
CA GLY A 689 4.27 0.09 24.08
C GLY A 689 4.24 -1.39 23.66
N GLN A 690 3.05 -2.01 23.59
CA GLN A 690 2.89 -3.33 22.96
C GLN A 690 1.60 -3.37 22.14
N ALA A 691 1.72 -3.46 20.82
CA ALA A 691 0.65 -3.74 19.84
C ALA A 691 -0.77 -3.28 20.23
N ALA A 692 -0.90 -2.06 20.77
CA ALA A 692 -2.15 -1.57 21.31
C ALA A 692 -3.07 -1.15 20.14
N VAL A 693 -4.00 -2.02 19.80
CA VAL A 693 -5.11 -1.75 18.88
C VAL A 693 -6.36 -1.59 19.73
N ALA A 694 -7.13 -0.51 19.56
CA ALA A 694 -8.38 -0.35 20.31
C ALA A 694 -9.38 -1.50 20.00
N ALA A 695 -10.02 -2.07 21.03
CA ALA A 695 -11.16 -2.97 20.95
C ALA A 695 -12.45 -2.17 21.11
N LYS A 696 -13.32 -2.22 20.10
CA LYS A 696 -14.76 -1.91 20.19
C LYS A 696 -15.10 -0.66 21.05
N GLY A 697 -14.79 0.49 20.48
CA GLY A 697 -15.07 1.84 20.97
C GLY A 697 -14.20 2.76 20.12
N GLY A 698 -14.78 3.57 19.24
CA GLY A 698 -14.10 4.12 18.05
C GLY A 698 -12.81 4.88 18.38
N ALA A 699 -11.64 4.35 18.00
CA ALA A 699 -10.41 5.12 18.02
C ALA A 699 -10.41 6.12 16.86
N ILE A 700 -10.17 7.39 17.17
CA ILE A 700 -9.98 8.42 16.16
C ILE A 700 -8.63 8.20 15.51
N SER A 701 -8.58 8.20 14.18
CA SER A 701 -7.34 8.05 13.43
C SER A 701 -7.09 9.29 12.58
N TYR A 702 -5.87 9.78 12.63
CA TYR A 702 -5.38 10.85 11.76
C TYR A 702 -4.11 10.40 11.04
N THR A 703 -3.91 10.88 9.82
CA THR A 703 -2.72 10.65 9.00
C THR A 703 -2.40 11.91 8.23
N THR A 704 -1.13 12.27 8.08
CA THR A 704 -0.74 13.42 7.25
C THR A 704 -1.08 13.24 5.78
N GLY A 705 -1.36 12.01 5.34
CA GLY A 705 -1.93 11.71 4.02
C GLY A 705 -3.41 12.10 3.85
N ALA A 706 -4.13 12.37 4.94
CA ALA A 706 -5.51 12.89 4.93
C ALA A 706 -5.55 14.42 5.00
N ALA A 707 -4.41 15.08 4.75
CA ALA A 707 -4.24 16.53 4.78
C ALA A 707 -4.66 17.17 6.12
N ASP A 708 -5.70 17.99 6.09
CA ASP A 708 -6.12 18.90 7.15
C ASP A 708 -7.46 18.50 7.77
N ARG A 709 -7.81 17.20 7.84
CA ARG A 709 -9.07 16.72 8.47
C ARG A 709 -8.84 15.73 9.61
N LEU A 710 -9.56 15.91 10.71
CA LEU A 710 -9.71 14.95 11.82
C LEU A 710 -11.20 14.68 12.01
N LEU A 711 -11.61 13.42 11.83
CA LEU A 711 -13.03 13.05 11.68
C LEU A 711 -13.66 13.84 10.52
N ASP A 712 -14.75 14.54 10.80
CA ASP A 712 -15.49 15.44 9.91
C ASP A 712 -15.00 16.90 9.97
N THR A 713 -14.07 17.21 10.89
CA THR A 713 -13.65 18.59 11.17
C THR A 713 -12.32 18.91 10.47
N ARG A 714 -12.29 20.04 9.75
CA ARG A 714 -11.06 20.56 9.13
C ARG A 714 -10.18 21.26 10.18
N ILE A 715 -8.93 20.84 10.33
CA ILE A 715 -7.93 21.37 11.25
C ILE A 715 -6.76 21.93 10.47
N ILE A 716 -6.50 23.23 10.66
CA ILE A 716 -5.28 23.89 10.20
C ILE A 716 -4.33 24.08 11.39
N ALA A 717 -3.06 24.43 11.11
CA ALA A 717 -2.05 24.64 12.17
C ALA A 717 -2.53 25.64 13.24
N THR A 718 -3.39 26.57 12.83
CA THR A 718 -3.99 27.60 13.67
C THR A 718 -5.44 27.30 14.01
N THR A 719 -5.86 26.05 14.15
CA THR A 719 -7.13 25.73 14.83
C THR A 719 -6.87 25.70 16.34
N PRO A 720 -7.73 26.31 17.18
CA PRO A 720 -7.59 26.22 18.64
C PRO A 720 -7.50 24.76 19.12
N ALA A 721 -6.58 24.48 20.04
CA ALA A 721 -6.47 23.15 20.64
C ALA A 721 -7.76 22.73 21.37
N SER A 722 -8.52 23.70 21.92
CA SER A 722 -9.83 23.46 22.55
C SER A 722 -10.89 22.99 21.55
N GLU A 723 -10.93 23.56 20.35
CA GLU A 723 -11.86 23.14 19.31
C GLU A 723 -11.53 21.74 18.78
N VAL A 724 -10.24 21.44 18.59
CA VAL A 724 -9.79 20.09 18.24
C VAL A 724 -10.09 19.11 19.38
N ALA A 725 -9.98 19.54 20.64
CA ALA A 725 -10.33 18.75 21.82
C ALA A 725 -11.83 18.40 21.84
N ASP A 726 -12.70 19.35 21.52
CA ASP A 726 -14.15 19.10 21.38
C ASP A 726 -14.45 18.09 20.28
N THR A 727 -13.75 18.18 19.14
CA THR A 727 -13.84 17.19 18.06
C THR A 727 -13.41 15.80 18.53
N ILE A 728 -12.33 15.72 19.31
CA ILE A 728 -11.87 14.45 19.89
C ILE A 728 -12.93 13.89 20.87
N LEU A 729 -13.54 14.72 21.71
CA LEU A 729 -14.60 14.28 22.63
C LEU A 729 -15.87 13.82 21.90
N ARG A 730 -16.26 14.48 20.80
CA ARG A 730 -17.39 14.02 19.97
C ARG A 730 -17.11 12.62 19.39
N GLY A 731 -15.89 12.39 18.90
CA GLY A 731 -15.46 11.08 18.40
C GLY A 731 -15.34 10.01 19.49
N LEU A 732 -15.07 10.42 20.73
CA LEU A 732 -14.99 9.57 21.93
C LEU A 732 -16.18 9.77 22.87
N SER A 733 -17.38 9.90 22.31
CA SER A 733 -18.62 10.26 23.04
C SER A 733 -19.02 9.29 24.16
N HIS A 734 -18.43 8.10 24.21
CA HIS A 734 -18.66 7.09 25.25
C HIS A 734 -17.81 7.30 26.51
N ILE A 735 -16.84 8.22 26.52
CA ILE A 735 -16.04 8.51 27.72
C ILE A 735 -16.93 9.21 28.76
N ARG A 736 -17.33 8.45 29.79
CA ARG A 736 -18.22 8.91 30.86
C ARG A 736 -17.46 9.52 32.03
N GLY A 737 -16.79 10.65 31.80
CA GLY A 737 -16.35 11.54 32.89
C GLY A 737 -14.83 11.76 33.03
N ARG A 738 -14.49 12.59 34.02
CA ARG A 738 -13.13 13.06 34.32
C ARG A 738 -12.43 12.10 35.28
N GLU A 739 -12.04 10.93 34.77
CA GLU A 739 -11.27 9.97 35.56
C GLU A 739 -9.78 10.33 35.55
N PRO A 740 -9.15 10.53 36.72
CA PRO A 740 -7.79 11.04 36.76
C PRO A 740 -6.75 9.96 36.45
N ASP A 741 -5.76 10.33 35.64
CA ASP A 741 -4.52 9.58 35.39
C ASP A 741 -3.39 10.59 35.18
N TRP A 742 -2.97 11.19 36.30
CA TRP A 742 -1.92 12.20 36.32
C TRP A 742 -0.54 11.63 35.97
N GLU A 743 -0.35 10.31 36.12
CA GLU A 743 0.89 9.65 35.75
C GLU A 743 1.05 9.67 34.22
N TYR A 744 0.01 9.26 33.48
CA TYR A 744 0.01 9.38 32.02
C TYR A 744 0.00 10.83 31.55
N ALA A 745 -0.82 11.70 32.15
CA ALA A 745 -0.91 13.11 31.74
C ALA A 745 0.41 13.85 31.94
N GLY A 746 1.12 13.61 33.05
CA GLY A 746 2.44 14.17 33.31
C GLY A 746 3.50 13.64 32.34
N TRP A 747 3.50 12.33 32.08
CA TRP A 747 4.36 11.73 31.06
C TRP A 747 4.11 12.32 29.66
N TYR A 748 2.83 12.49 29.30
CA TYR A 748 2.43 13.02 27.99
C TYR A 748 2.82 14.49 27.82
N ALA A 749 2.68 15.31 28.86
CA ALA A 749 3.11 16.70 28.84
C ALA A 749 4.63 16.82 28.58
N GLY A 750 5.45 15.93 29.16
CA GLY A 750 6.89 15.89 28.88
C GLY A 750 7.21 15.47 27.44
N LEU A 751 6.47 14.50 26.88
CA LEU A 751 6.62 14.09 25.48
C LEU A 751 6.27 15.25 24.52
N LEU A 752 5.16 15.94 24.79
CA LEU A 752 4.72 17.09 24.00
C LEU A 752 5.74 18.23 24.09
N GLY A 753 6.24 18.54 25.28
CA GLY A 753 7.29 19.56 25.45
C GLY A 753 8.55 19.24 24.64
N LEU A 754 8.99 17.97 24.63
CA LEU A 754 10.14 17.54 23.83
C LEU A 754 9.85 17.63 22.32
N ALA A 755 8.66 17.24 21.88
CA ALA A 755 8.23 17.34 20.49
C ALA A 755 8.18 18.80 19.98
N GLU A 756 7.68 19.71 20.82
CA GLU A 756 7.63 21.14 20.50
C GLU A 756 9.02 21.79 20.53
N GLN A 757 9.84 21.46 21.53
CA GLN A 757 11.21 21.94 21.65
C GLN A 757 12.04 21.63 20.38
N HIS A 758 11.85 20.45 19.81
CA HIS A 758 12.58 20.00 18.62
C HIS A 758 11.82 20.22 17.30
N GLY A 759 10.60 20.78 17.32
CA GLY A 759 9.76 20.94 16.13
C GLY A 759 9.48 19.63 15.40
N ALA A 760 9.46 18.51 16.12
CA ALA A 760 9.40 17.16 15.60
C ALA A 760 8.19 16.40 16.16
N LEU A 761 7.83 15.27 15.57
CA LEU A 761 6.66 14.50 15.99
C LEU A 761 7.07 13.20 16.68
N PRO A 762 6.37 12.81 17.77
CA PRO A 762 6.63 11.56 18.46
C PRO A 762 6.24 10.35 17.61
N ILE A 763 6.95 9.24 17.77
CA ILE A 763 6.80 7.99 17.01
C ILE A 763 6.90 6.84 18.00
N ALA A 764 5.76 6.20 18.22
CA ALA A 764 5.63 5.00 19.06
C ALA A 764 5.71 3.72 18.26
N TYR A 765 5.57 3.78 16.93
CA TYR A 765 5.66 2.63 16.04
C TYR A 765 5.89 3.05 14.60
N ALA A 766 6.51 2.16 13.84
CA ALA A 766 6.56 2.15 12.38
C ALA A 766 6.87 0.70 11.97
N ASP A 767 6.61 0.34 10.71
CA ASP A 767 6.80 -1.05 10.26
C ASP A 767 8.28 -1.51 10.26
N TYR A 768 9.22 -0.59 10.54
CA TYR A 768 10.65 -0.84 10.72
C TYR A 768 11.24 -0.16 11.98
N PHE A 769 10.39 0.23 12.94
CA PHE A 769 10.81 0.89 14.17
C PHE A 769 10.74 -0.08 15.33
N ASP A 770 11.88 -0.22 16.02
CA ASP A 770 11.99 -0.93 17.28
C ASP A 770 11.78 0.08 18.43
N ASP A 771 10.75 -0.15 19.24
CA ASP A 771 10.41 0.71 20.37
C ASP A 771 11.01 0.25 21.69
N ASP A 772 11.88 -0.78 21.72
CA ASP A 772 12.50 -1.34 22.94
C ASP A 772 13.20 -0.29 23.84
N GLU A 773 13.65 0.84 23.28
CA GLU A 773 14.30 1.96 23.99
C GLU A 773 13.35 3.13 24.34
N GLY A 774 12.05 2.97 24.07
CA GLY A 774 11.05 4.03 24.16
C GLY A 774 10.73 4.69 22.81
N TRP A 775 9.86 5.69 22.87
CA TRP A 775 9.37 6.42 21.68
C TRP A 775 10.45 7.36 21.14
N GLU A 776 10.45 7.57 19.83
CA GLU A 776 11.37 8.51 19.18
C GLU A 776 10.67 9.84 18.88
N VAL A 777 11.34 10.97 19.05
CA VAL A 777 10.81 12.31 18.72
C VAL A 777 11.51 12.85 17.48
N GLY A 778 10.85 12.69 16.33
CA GLY A 778 11.40 12.95 15.00
C GLY A 778 11.99 11.68 14.38
N TRP A 779 11.47 11.29 13.23
CA TRP A 779 11.86 10.04 12.57
C TRP A 779 13.34 10.03 12.20
N GLY A 780 14.10 9.07 12.74
CA GLY A 780 15.54 8.96 12.52
C GLY A 780 16.36 10.06 13.21
N SER A 781 15.80 10.73 14.22
CA SER A 781 16.49 11.75 15.02
C SER A 781 17.38 11.16 16.12
N GLY A 782 17.08 9.93 16.58
CA GLY A 782 17.71 9.31 17.74
C GLY A 782 17.29 9.91 19.09
N ILE A 783 16.36 10.86 19.13
CA ILE A 783 15.87 11.49 20.37
C ILE A 783 14.84 10.55 21.01
N ARG A 784 15.18 9.94 22.14
CA ARG A 784 14.32 8.95 22.83
C ARG A 784 13.54 9.55 23.99
N TYR A 785 12.32 9.05 24.17
CA TYR A 785 11.45 9.34 25.31
C TYR A 785 10.91 8.02 25.89
N PRO A 786 10.97 7.81 27.22
CA PRO A 786 10.60 6.53 27.82
C PRO A 786 9.16 6.13 27.51
N HIS A 787 8.88 4.82 27.52
CA HIS A 787 7.52 4.31 27.33
C HIS A 787 6.52 4.94 28.31
N PRO A 788 5.24 5.07 27.91
CA PRO A 788 4.21 5.56 28.81
C PRO A 788 4.02 4.62 30.01
N PRO A 789 3.62 5.17 31.16
CA PRO A 789 3.35 4.38 32.36
C PRO A 789 2.24 3.36 32.10
N ALA A 790 2.32 2.22 32.78
CA ALA A 790 1.31 1.17 32.70
C ALA A 790 0.02 1.66 33.36
N TRP A 791 -1.08 1.72 32.61
CA TRP A 791 -2.37 2.11 33.18
C TRP A 791 -2.99 0.95 33.98
N ARG A 792 -3.70 1.29 35.05
CA ARG A 792 -4.54 0.34 35.79
C ARG A 792 -5.89 0.24 35.09
N ARG A 793 -6.35 -0.98 34.81
CA ARG A 793 -7.69 -1.23 34.26
C ARG A 793 -8.78 -0.95 35.28
#